data_AF-A0A9E4ZR46-F1
#
_entry.id   AF-A0A9E4ZR46-F1
#
_cell.length_a   1.000
_cell.length_b   1.000
_cell.length_c   1.000
_cell.angle_alpha   90.00
_cell.angle_beta   90.00
_cell.angle_gamma   90.00
#
_symmetry.space_group_name_H-M   'P 1'
#
loop_
_entity.id
_entity.type
_entity.pdbx_description
1 polymer ?
#
loop_
_entity_poly.entity_id
_entity_poly.type
_entity_poly.pdbx_seq_one_letter_code
_entity_poly.pdbx_strand_id
1 'polypeptide(L)'
;MNREPAVKKVLYWCDECNVPLIGRTCSCKTRVREIELLQPHDVRPALAADTALIQRLLTERFGDVPLPRVVLLNKTGGADRADLVIVHGDRFGWLAFDPVTRKFSLDIAPEALPYILGHATRGIIDLDAEPAVRAHKGRVGGKRFALATAVPDGTAIVAYKNRFGTGVVKDGQVRVKELVSVTPRTRPDPGWDVVIERNRYHLKNLERNAVRTIKKHMNDRPCANVSFSGGKDSTAVLHLARKAGVEKAFFIDTGIELPETVEFVASQGVEIVRKGGDFFQAVEKAGPPGKDHRWCCKLLKLHPLKIYLADTGACVTIQGNRWYESWNRADLDETSQNPANPLQLNISPIRNWRALEVFLYLWWQEVPMNPLYEKGLERIGCYLCPAALESEYEGLREMHPDLTDRWDEFLVRWAEKNGLPDAYHQWGLWRWRALPPKMREVCRERGIAVNADFTLKEGPVKKEARAASMKSMDTQKPAPPAEIESVPDEIRKDFPILGDIIYLDNAATTFSPEPVVEAAVEFEHRYRANVGRGVHRLTRIATQRYWHAHEKVARFIGGEAGVTVFTKNATDAINMVAQGLSWKPGDRVVTTILEHHSNFLPWWALAKQGVALDVVGIDADYALDLAAFEESLAGGGVRLVSVTHASNVLGVTTPVPEIARLCREHDALLLVDGAQTLPHMPVNVAELGCDFLCFAGHKMFGPMGTGVLWMREALLEPPVLGGGMVASVTAEGYVPAEGYQRYEAGTPNVGGGIALGVAVDYLSAVGMERIHQHEERLTARLIAGLSGIDGVTVYAGKKSGARIGVVSFTIDGVHPQEAAQMLDEDAEILVRSGHHCCQPLMEHLNLPEGTVRASMAAFTTEHEIDLLVAAVDEISRGR
;
A
#
# COMPACT_ATOMS: atom_id res chain seq x y z
N MET A 1 -16.87 17.68 -10.47
CA MET A 1 -17.82 17.20 -9.43
C MET A 1 -17.91 15.67 -9.48
N ASN A 2 -16.98 14.96 -8.83
CA ASN A 2 -17.07 13.49 -8.74
C ASN A 2 -17.97 13.12 -7.56
N ARG A 3 -19.25 12.86 -7.84
CA ARG A 3 -20.17 12.28 -6.86
C ARG A 3 -19.57 10.98 -6.35
N GLU A 4 -19.26 10.90 -5.06
CA GLU A 4 -19.04 9.63 -4.36
C GLU A 4 -20.19 8.69 -4.78
N PRO A 5 -19.91 7.51 -5.35
CA PRO A 5 -20.98 6.60 -5.73
C PRO A 5 -21.82 6.29 -4.48
N ALA A 6 -23.15 6.31 -4.60
CA ALA A 6 -24.04 6.00 -3.49
C ALA A 6 -23.89 4.52 -3.10
N VAL A 7 -22.92 4.24 -2.23
CA VAL A 7 -22.62 2.88 -1.75
C VAL A 7 -23.85 2.37 -1.00
N LYS A 8 -24.38 1.21 -1.43
CA LYS A 8 -25.47 0.49 -0.75
C LYS A 8 -24.94 -0.12 0.55
N LYS A 9 -24.95 0.66 1.62
CA LYS A 9 -24.49 0.25 2.96
C LYS A 9 -25.46 -0.67 3.69
N VAL A 10 -26.68 -0.81 3.17
CA VAL A 10 -27.76 -1.57 3.82
C VAL A 10 -28.32 -2.65 2.91
N LEU A 11 -28.67 -3.77 3.52
CA LEU A 11 -29.57 -4.78 2.97
C LEU A 11 -30.97 -4.52 3.52
N TYR A 12 -31.98 -4.64 2.65
CA TYR A 12 -33.37 -4.52 3.05
C TYR A 12 -33.93 -5.90 3.36
N TRP A 13 -34.80 -6.03 4.36
CA TRP A 13 -35.45 -7.29 4.73
C TRP A 13 -36.94 -7.08 4.95
N CYS A 14 -37.78 -7.87 4.29
CA CYS A 14 -39.21 -7.88 4.54
C CYS A 14 -39.50 -8.82 5.71
N ASP A 15 -39.96 -8.28 6.85
CA ASP A 15 -40.23 -9.11 8.03
C ASP A 15 -41.46 -10.03 7.86
N GLU A 16 -42.44 -9.63 7.05
CA GLU A 16 -43.65 -10.43 6.79
C GLU A 16 -43.37 -11.60 5.83
N CYS A 17 -42.74 -11.32 4.67
CA CYS A 17 -42.36 -12.38 3.73
C CYS A 17 -41.13 -13.16 4.18
N ASN A 18 -40.39 -12.63 5.16
CA ASN A 18 -39.09 -13.12 5.62
C ASN A 18 -38.06 -13.34 4.49
N VAL A 19 -37.92 -12.36 3.59
CA VAL A 19 -36.98 -12.41 2.45
C VAL A 19 -36.08 -11.16 2.39
N PRO A 20 -34.84 -11.29 1.89
CA PRO A 20 -34.01 -10.16 1.55
C PRO A 20 -34.54 -9.42 0.32
N LEU A 21 -34.33 -8.11 0.31
CA LEU A 21 -34.72 -7.23 -0.79
C LEU A 21 -33.50 -6.44 -1.30
N ILE A 22 -33.41 -6.32 -2.62
CA ILE A 22 -32.39 -5.50 -3.30
C ILE A 22 -32.81 -4.03 -3.46
N GLY A 23 -34.02 -3.68 -2.99
CA GLY A 23 -34.57 -2.33 -2.94
C GLY A 23 -35.48 -2.12 -1.72
N ARG A 24 -35.91 -0.86 -1.50
CA ARG A 24 -36.65 -0.42 -0.31
C ARG A 24 -38.07 -0.96 -0.18
N THR A 25 -38.63 -1.51 -1.25
CA THR A 25 -40.04 -1.91 -1.32
C THR A 25 -40.15 -3.40 -1.58
N CYS A 26 -40.97 -4.08 -0.77
CA CYS A 26 -41.42 -5.44 -1.07
C CYS A 26 -42.69 -5.40 -1.92
N SER A 27 -42.90 -6.39 -2.78
CA SER A 27 -44.15 -6.51 -3.53
C SER A 27 -45.39 -6.73 -2.64
N CYS A 28 -45.21 -7.15 -1.38
CA CYS A 28 -46.30 -7.29 -0.40
C CYS A 28 -46.69 -5.95 0.28
N LYS A 29 -45.98 -4.85 -0.01
CA LYS A 29 -46.27 -3.47 0.46
C LYS A 29 -46.14 -3.24 1.98
N THR A 30 -45.53 -4.14 2.75
CA THR A 30 -45.36 -3.99 4.21
C THR A 30 -44.02 -3.39 4.61
N ARG A 31 -43.84 -3.19 5.92
CA ARG A 31 -42.65 -2.56 6.52
C ARG A 31 -41.39 -3.37 6.22
N VAL A 32 -40.35 -2.66 5.81
CA VAL A 32 -39.03 -3.21 5.50
C VAL A 32 -38.05 -2.75 6.58
N ARG A 33 -37.22 -3.68 7.06
CA ARG A 33 -36.11 -3.43 7.99
C ARG A 33 -34.82 -3.22 7.21
N GLU A 34 -33.99 -2.29 7.69
CA GLU A 34 -32.63 -2.09 7.18
C GLU A 34 -31.64 -2.88 8.02
N ILE A 35 -30.73 -3.58 7.36
CA ILE A 35 -29.64 -4.34 7.96
C ILE A 35 -28.34 -3.73 7.48
N GLU A 36 -27.56 -3.17 8.40
CA GLU A 36 -26.25 -2.63 8.06
C GLU A 36 -25.29 -3.74 7.64
N LEU A 37 -24.72 -3.58 6.45
CA LEU A 37 -23.71 -4.47 5.90
C LEU A 37 -22.32 -3.99 6.30
N LEU A 38 -21.44 -4.93 6.62
CA LEU A 38 -20.03 -4.71 6.84
C LEU A 38 -19.31 -4.46 5.51
N GLN A 39 -18.25 -3.66 5.54
CA GLN A 39 -17.45 -3.34 4.36
C GLN A 39 -16.73 -4.59 3.81
N PRO A 40 -16.71 -4.80 2.47
CA PRO A 40 -17.00 -3.84 1.38
C PRO A 40 -18.49 -3.72 0.99
N HIS A 41 -19.41 -4.19 1.83
CA HIS A 41 -20.87 -4.20 1.60
C HIS A 41 -21.32 -5.16 0.49
N ASP A 42 -20.46 -6.09 0.06
CA ASP A 42 -20.87 -7.21 -0.78
C ASP A 42 -21.56 -8.27 0.07
N VAL A 43 -22.71 -8.71 -0.42
CA VAL A 43 -23.50 -9.79 0.19
C VAL A 43 -23.87 -10.76 -0.92
N ARG A 44 -23.81 -12.05 -0.62
CA ARG A 44 -24.13 -13.13 -1.55
C ARG A 44 -25.01 -14.19 -0.88
N PRO A 45 -25.78 -14.98 -1.64
CA PRO A 45 -26.36 -16.22 -1.14
C PRO A 45 -25.26 -17.18 -0.64
N ALA A 46 -25.54 -17.90 0.44
CA ALA A 46 -24.85 -19.15 0.74
C ALA A 46 -25.36 -20.22 -0.23
N LEU A 47 -24.46 -20.88 -0.95
CA LEU A 47 -24.81 -21.94 -1.90
C LEU A 47 -24.75 -23.31 -1.22
N ALA A 48 -24.88 -24.41 -1.99
CA ALA A 48 -24.99 -25.75 -1.43
C ALA A 48 -23.83 -26.09 -0.47
N ALA A 49 -22.57 -25.92 -0.88
CA ALA A 49 -21.41 -26.18 -0.04
C ALA A 49 -21.35 -25.28 1.21
N ASP A 50 -21.69 -23.99 1.09
CA ASP A 50 -21.71 -23.06 2.22
C ASP A 50 -22.76 -23.46 3.25
N THR A 51 -23.96 -23.80 2.77
CA THR A 51 -25.10 -24.22 3.59
C THR A 51 -24.78 -25.51 4.33
N ALA A 52 -24.21 -26.50 3.63
CA ALA A 52 -23.77 -27.75 4.21
C ALA A 52 -22.68 -27.54 5.28
N LEU A 53 -21.72 -26.64 5.04
CA LEU A 53 -20.68 -26.30 6.00
C LEU A 53 -21.25 -25.65 7.27
N ILE A 54 -22.12 -24.64 7.13
CA ILE A 54 -22.75 -23.96 8.26
C ILE A 54 -23.61 -24.94 9.06
N GLN A 55 -24.42 -25.76 8.39
CA GLN A 55 -25.24 -26.78 9.03
C GLN A 55 -24.39 -27.78 9.80
N ARG A 56 -23.29 -28.27 9.21
CA ARG A 56 -22.36 -29.18 9.88
C ARG A 56 -21.77 -28.57 11.16
N LEU A 57 -21.28 -27.33 11.09
CA LEU A 57 -20.71 -26.64 12.26
C LEU A 57 -21.75 -26.41 13.37
N LEU A 58 -22.99 -26.08 13.00
CA LEU A 58 -24.10 -25.98 13.95
C LEU A 58 -24.40 -27.35 14.59
N THR A 59 -24.52 -28.40 13.77
CA THR A 59 -24.81 -29.76 14.23
C THR A 59 -23.73 -30.28 15.18
N GLU A 60 -22.46 -30.13 14.81
CA GLU A 60 -21.30 -30.49 15.63
C GLU A 60 -21.34 -29.80 16.99
N ARG A 61 -21.68 -28.50 17.04
CA ARG A 61 -21.59 -27.72 18.28
C ARG A 61 -22.83 -27.73 19.16
N PHE A 62 -24.01 -27.65 18.57
CA PHE A 62 -25.28 -27.44 19.28
C PHE A 62 -26.28 -28.59 19.12
N GLY A 63 -26.03 -29.54 18.23
CA GLY A 63 -26.99 -30.58 17.85
C GLY A 63 -27.85 -30.15 16.67
N ASP A 64 -28.94 -30.87 16.39
CA ASP A 64 -29.74 -30.68 15.17
C ASP A 64 -30.55 -29.36 15.17
N VAL A 65 -29.86 -28.26 14.87
CA VAL A 65 -30.42 -26.92 14.75
C VAL A 65 -30.75 -26.67 13.29
N PRO A 66 -32.02 -26.37 12.95
CA PRO A 66 -32.41 -26.14 11.56
C PRO A 66 -31.85 -24.81 11.05
N LEU A 67 -31.21 -24.85 9.88
CA LEU A 67 -30.83 -23.67 9.11
C LEU A 67 -31.92 -23.37 8.06
N PRO A 68 -32.40 -22.12 7.92
CA PRO A 68 -33.42 -21.78 6.93
C PRO A 68 -32.87 -21.83 5.51
N ARG A 69 -33.76 -21.91 4.52
CA ARG A 69 -33.40 -22.01 3.10
C ARG A 69 -32.72 -20.76 2.55
N VAL A 70 -33.01 -19.59 3.12
CA VAL A 70 -32.41 -18.30 2.71
C VAL A 70 -31.35 -17.89 3.72
N VAL A 71 -30.10 -18.13 3.33
CA VAL A 71 -28.91 -17.73 4.08
C VAL A 71 -28.08 -16.79 3.22
N LEU A 72 -27.63 -15.69 3.82
CA LEU A 72 -26.76 -14.72 3.17
C LEU A 72 -25.40 -14.66 3.87
N LEU A 73 -24.36 -14.46 3.08
CA LEU A 73 -23.00 -14.22 3.53
C LEU A 73 -22.61 -12.80 3.14
N ASN A 74 -22.37 -11.95 4.15
CA ASN A 74 -21.80 -10.63 3.95
C ASN A 74 -20.29 -10.69 4.19
N LYS A 75 -19.54 -10.47 3.12
CA LYS A 75 -18.08 -10.53 3.11
C LYS A 75 -17.48 -9.50 4.06
N THR A 76 -16.52 -9.92 4.87
CA THR A 76 -15.77 -9.04 5.78
C THR A 76 -14.26 -9.20 5.59
N GLY A 77 -13.47 -8.26 6.12
CA GLY A 77 -12.01 -8.35 6.04
C GLY A 77 -11.44 -9.38 7.02
N GLY A 78 -10.93 -10.51 6.53
CA GLY A 78 -10.32 -11.60 7.31
C GLY A 78 -8.82 -11.84 7.00
N ALA A 79 -8.21 -12.83 7.67
CA ALA A 79 -6.91 -13.38 7.23
C ALA A 79 -7.07 -14.16 5.92
N ASP A 80 -8.17 -14.91 5.83
CA ASP A 80 -8.59 -15.63 4.63
C ASP A 80 -10.11 -15.50 4.45
N ARG A 81 -10.91 -16.47 4.89
CA ARG A 81 -12.39 -16.40 4.89
C ARG A 81 -12.95 -15.89 6.22
N ALA A 82 -13.79 -14.86 6.15
CA ALA A 82 -14.50 -14.28 7.29
C ALA A 82 -15.81 -13.64 6.81
N ASP A 83 -16.92 -14.36 6.96
CA ASP A 83 -18.23 -13.94 6.47
C ASP A 83 -19.21 -13.77 7.64
N LEU A 84 -19.91 -12.64 7.67
CA LEU A 84 -21.08 -12.47 8.52
C LEU A 84 -22.24 -13.26 7.91
N VAL A 85 -22.72 -14.26 8.64
CA VAL A 85 -23.91 -15.04 8.30
C VAL A 85 -25.15 -14.25 8.69
N ILE A 86 -26.06 -14.03 7.75
CA ILE A 86 -27.33 -13.33 7.95
C ILE A 86 -28.47 -14.30 7.65
N VAL A 87 -29.36 -14.46 8.62
CA VAL A 87 -30.52 -15.35 8.59
C VAL A 87 -31.70 -14.62 9.22
N HIS A 88 -32.92 -14.75 8.66
CA HIS A 88 -34.13 -14.08 9.17
C HIS A 88 -33.99 -12.55 9.33
N GLY A 89 -33.06 -11.95 8.58
CA GLY A 89 -32.70 -10.55 8.69
C GLY A 89 -31.95 -10.16 9.97
N ASP A 90 -31.43 -11.15 10.68
CA ASP A 90 -30.64 -11.00 11.91
C ASP A 90 -29.19 -11.45 11.65
N ARG A 91 -28.24 -10.88 12.41
CA ARG A 91 -26.83 -11.27 12.40
C ARG A 91 -26.71 -12.62 13.11
N PHE A 92 -26.53 -13.69 12.36
CA PHE A 92 -26.54 -15.05 12.92
C PHE A 92 -25.19 -15.41 13.53
N GLY A 93 -24.09 -14.99 12.91
CA GLY A 93 -22.75 -15.28 13.41
C GLY A 93 -21.67 -15.02 12.37
N TRP A 94 -20.44 -15.40 12.69
CA TRP A 94 -19.29 -15.29 11.79
C TRP A 94 -18.77 -16.66 11.40
N LEU A 95 -18.78 -16.94 10.11
CA LEU A 95 -18.10 -18.09 9.52
C LEU A 95 -16.66 -17.68 9.22
N ALA A 96 -15.68 -18.37 9.83
CA ALA A 96 -14.27 -18.07 9.66
C ALA A 96 -13.48 -19.33 9.30
N PHE A 97 -12.37 -19.14 8.58
CA PHE A 97 -11.38 -20.18 8.33
C PHE A 97 -10.04 -19.78 8.95
N ASP A 98 -9.44 -20.68 9.72
CA ASP A 98 -8.09 -20.52 10.26
C ASP A 98 -7.07 -21.20 9.31
N PRO A 99 -6.19 -20.42 8.65
CA PRO A 99 -5.21 -20.97 7.70
C PRO A 99 -4.11 -21.82 8.36
N VAL A 100 -3.93 -21.73 9.69
CA VAL A 100 -2.93 -22.52 10.42
C VAL A 100 -3.49 -23.89 10.77
N THR A 101 -4.65 -23.93 11.40
CA THR A 101 -5.30 -25.20 11.80
C THR A 101 -6.08 -25.85 10.67
N ARG A 102 -6.33 -25.10 9.58
CA ARG A 102 -7.05 -25.52 8.38
C ARG A 102 -8.49 -25.94 8.68
N LYS A 103 -9.09 -25.28 9.67
CA LYS A 103 -10.43 -25.58 10.17
C LYS A 103 -11.35 -24.38 10.03
N PHE A 104 -12.60 -24.69 9.72
CA PHE A 104 -13.69 -23.73 9.79
C PHE A 104 -14.26 -23.65 11.20
N SER A 105 -14.71 -22.46 11.58
CA SER A 105 -15.47 -22.21 12.79
C SER A 105 -16.67 -21.32 12.52
N LEU A 106 -17.71 -21.47 13.35
CA LEU A 106 -18.90 -20.63 13.33
C LEU A 106 -19.10 -20.02 14.72
N ASP A 107 -18.84 -18.71 14.83
CA ASP A 107 -19.07 -17.95 16.04
C ASP A 107 -20.47 -17.32 16.01
N ILE A 108 -21.41 -17.94 16.72
CA ILE A 108 -22.79 -17.45 16.79
C ILE A 108 -22.88 -16.09 17.53
N ALA A 109 -23.77 -15.22 17.06
CA ALA A 109 -24.09 -13.94 17.69
C ALA A 109 -25.27 -14.09 18.68
N PRO A 110 -25.44 -13.16 19.64
CA PRO A 110 -26.60 -13.17 20.54
C PRO A 110 -27.95 -13.23 19.82
N GLU A 111 -28.05 -12.61 18.64
CA GLU A 111 -29.26 -12.58 17.81
C GLU A 111 -29.63 -13.94 17.19
N ALA A 112 -28.70 -14.91 17.20
CA ALA A 112 -28.98 -16.28 16.78
C ALA A 112 -29.63 -17.13 17.87
N LEU A 113 -29.46 -16.78 19.15
CA LEU A 113 -29.96 -17.55 20.29
C LEU A 113 -31.47 -17.85 20.22
N PRO A 114 -32.36 -16.92 19.80
CA PRO A 114 -33.79 -17.22 19.60
C PRO A 114 -34.08 -18.40 18.66
N TYR A 115 -33.18 -18.68 17.71
CA TYR A 115 -33.35 -19.72 16.70
C TYR A 115 -32.63 -21.02 17.08
N ILE A 116 -31.63 -20.94 17.96
CA ILE A 116 -30.81 -22.10 18.36
C ILE A 116 -31.34 -22.75 19.64
N LEU A 117 -31.72 -21.96 20.67
CA LEU A 117 -31.98 -22.47 22.02
C LEU A 117 -33.07 -23.55 22.09
N GLY A 118 -34.11 -23.46 21.27
CA GLY A 118 -35.20 -24.44 21.27
C GLY A 118 -34.80 -25.82 20.71
N HIS A 119 -33.68 -25.89 19.99
CA HIS A 119 -33.18 -27.09 19.32
C HIS A 119 -31.85 -27.59 19.89
N ALA A 120 -31.12 -26.75 20.62
CA ALA A 120 -29.81 -27.07 21.13
C ALA A 120 -29.88 -28.20 22.18
N THR A 121 -29.22 -29.32 21.88
CA THR A 121 -29.11 -30.49 22.77
C THR A 121 -27.74 -30.56 23.47
N ARG A 122 -26.78 -29.76 23.02
CA ARG A 122 -25.42 -29.65 23.55
C ARG A 122 -24.86 -28.25 23.34
N GLY A 123 -23.66 -27.97 23.87
CA GLY A 123 -22.98 -26.69 23.70
C GLY A 123 -23.56 -25.53 24.54
N ILE A 124 -24.42 -25.85 25.52
CA ILE A 124 -24.94 -24.92 26.53
C ILE A 124 -24.18 -25.15 27.83
N ILE A 125 -23.60 -24.09 28.38
CA ILE A 125 -22.92 -24.07 29.67
C ILE A 125 -23.83 -23.39 30.68
N ASP A 126 -24.27 -24.14 31.69
CA ASP A 126 -25.02 -23.59 32.82
C ASP A 126 -24.04 -22.98 33.84
N LEU A 127 -23.91 -21.66 33.83
CA LEU A 127 -23.03 -20.94 34.74
C LEU A 127 -23.55 -20.95 36.19
N ASP A 128 -24.83 -21.23 36.42
CA ASP A 128 -25.33 -21.42 37.79
C ASP A 128 -24.84 -22.73 38.40
N ALA A 129 -24.39 -23.70 37.59
CA ALA A 129 -23.79 -24.95 38.07
C ALA A 129 -22.28 -24.81 38.37
N GLU A 130 -21.62 -23.75 37.88
CA GLU A 130 -20.16 -23.60 37.97
C GLU A 130 -19.69 -22.99 39.32
N PRO A 131 -18.87 -23.69 40.12
CA PRO A 131 -18.42 -23.21 41.43
C PRO A 131 -17.69 -21.87 41.37
N ALA A 132 -16.85 -21.67 40.33
CA ALA A 132 -16.10 -20.44 40.11
C ALA A 132 -17.01 -19.23 39.86
N VAL A 133 -18.19 -19.44 39.26
CA VAL A 133 -19.17 -18.37 39.01
C VAL A 133 -19.97 -18.07 40.27
N ARG A 134 -20.36 -19.07 41.06
CA ARG A 134 -21.08 -18.88 42.32
C ARG A 134 -20.30 -18.06 43.34
N ALA A 135 -18.97 -18.19 43.35
CA ALA A 135 -18.08 -17.41 44.22
C ALA A 135 -17.90 -15.95 43.77
N HIS A 136 -18.26 -15.62 42.53
CA HIS A 136 -18.03 -14.30 41.95
C HIS A 136 -19.12 -13.28 42.34
N LYS A 137 -18.70 -12.13 42.87
CA LYS A 137 -19.59 -11.00 43.18
C LYS A 137 -19.54 -9.97 42.06
N GLY A 138 -20.68 -9.76 41.36
CA GLY A 138 -20.83 -8.71 40.34
C GLY A 138 -21.31 -9.22 38.97
N ARG A 139 -21.13 -8.39 37.94
CA ARG A 139 -21.53 -8.73 36.55
C ARG A 139 -20.64 -9.84 35.98
N VAL A 140 -21.26 -10.82 35.33
CA VAL A 140 -20.61 -12.00 34.73
C VAL A 140 -20.16 -11.73 33.27
N GLY A 141 -20.90 -10.88 32.55
CA GLY A 141 -20.54 -10.48 31.18
C GLY A 141 -19.14 -9.85 31.09
N GLY A 142 -18.36 -10.28 30.11
CA GLY A 142 -16.97 -9.88 29.88
C GLY A 142 -15.92 -10.62 30.71
N LYS A 143 -16.32 -11.51 31.63
CA LYS A 143 -15.41 -12.23 32.53
C LYS A 143 -15.05 -13.63 32.03
N ARG A 144 -13.98 -14.20 32.60
CA ARG A 144 -13.54 -15.58 32.36
C ARG A 144 -13.75 -16.42 33.61
N PHE A 145 -14.24 -17.64 33.43
CA PHE A 145 -14.44 -18.59 34.51
C PHE A 145 -13.88 -19.95 34.12
N ALA A 146 -13.22 -20.63 35.05
CA ALA A 146 -12.85 -22.02 34.88
C ALA A 146 -14.10 -22.90 34.91
N LEU A 147 -14.15 -23.91 34.04
CA LEU A 147 -15.24 -24.88 33.96
C LEU A 147 -14.89 -26.13 34.77
N ALA A 148 -15.84 -26.62 35.57
CA ALA A 148 -15.67 -27.86 36.33
C ALA A 148 -15.74 -29.10 35.42
N THR A 149 -16.54 -29.04 34.34
CA THR A 149 -16.63 -30.08 33.32
C THR A 149 -15.86 -29.69 32.07
N ALA A 150 -15.15 -30.66 31.47
CA ALA A 150 -14.46 -30.44 30.21
C ALA A 150 -15.47 -30.14 29.09
N VAL A 151 -15.38 -28.95 28.51
CA VAL A 151 -16.16 -28.52 27.34
C VAL A 151 -15.18 -28.28 26.19
N PRO A 152 -15.48 -28.75 24.96
CA PRO A 152 -14.60 -28.52 23.82
C PRO A 152 -14.40 -27.02 23.55
N ASP A 153 -13.19 -26.64 23.16
CA ASP A 153 -12.86 -25.27 22.77
C ASP A 153 -13.77 -24.76 21.63
N GLY A 154 -13.99 -23.45 21.59
CA GLY A 154 -14.84 -22.77 20.61
C GLY A 154 -16.06 -22.08 21.22
N THR A 155 -16.95 -21.58 20.35
CA THR A 155 -18.13 -20.81 20.77
C THR A 155 -19.16 -21.66 21.51
N ALA A 156 -19.66 -21.20 22.64
CA ALA A 156 -20.69 -21.88 23.43
C ALA A 156 -21.86 -20.93 23.74
N ILE A 157 -23.02 -21.51 24.05
CA ILE A 157 -24.13 -20.79 24.68
C ILE A 157 -23.90 -20.81 26.18
N VAL A 158 -24.13 -19.70 26.86
CA VAL A 158 -24.07 -19.63 28.32
C VAL A 158 -25.44 -19.31 28.89
N ALA A 159 -25.85 -20.04 29.91
CA ALA A 159 -27.07 -19.80 30.68
C ALA A 159 -26.70 -19.31 32.09
N TYR A 160 -27.37 -18.27 32.57
CA TYR A 160 -27.18 -17.75 33.93
C TYR A 160 -28.42 -17.00 34.39
N LYS A 161 -29.02 -17.41 35.50
CA LYS A 161 -30.18 -16.78 36.15
C LYS A 161 -31.31 -16.47 35.16
N ASN A 162 -31.74 -17.47 34.39
CA ASN A 162 -32.75 -17.37 33.32
C ASN A 162 -32.42 -16.40 32.17
N ARG A 163 -31.15 -16.05 32.00
CA ARG A 163 -30.66 -15.30 30.85
C ARG A 163 -29.71 -16.17 30.04
N PHE A 164 -29.62 -15.86 28.75
CA PHE A 164 -28.78 -16.60 27.81
C PHE A 164 -27.79 -15.67 27.14
N GLY A 165 -26.67 -16.20 26.70
CA GLY A 165 -25.60 -15.43 26.10
C GLY A 165 -24.72 -16.29 25.22
N THR A 166 -23.72 -15.64 24.62
CA THR A 166 -22.64 -16.34 23.92
C THR A 166 -21.35 -16.25 24.73
N GLY A 167 -20.54 -17.31 24.65
CA GLY A 167 -19.24 -17.40 25.27
C GLY A 167 -18.22 -18.09 24.36
N VAL A 168 -16.94 -17.98 24.68
CA VAL A 168 -15.87 -18.70 24.01
C VAL A 168 -15.15 -19.56 25.04
N VAL A 169 -15.14 -20.87 24.80
CA VAL A 169 -14.36 -21.83 25.60
C VAL A 169 -12.97 -21.92 25.02
N LYS A 170 -11.96 -21.77 25.87
CA LYS A 170 -10.56 -21.99 25.52
C LYS A 170 -9.80 -22.47 26.75
N ASP A 171 -9.01 -23.52 26.61
CA ASP A 171 -8.14 -24.05 27.67
C ASP A 171 -8.91 -24.33 28.98
N GLY A 172 -10.11 -24.93 28.87
CA GLY A 172 -10.97 -25.26 30.01
C GLY A 172 -11.62 -24.07 30.72
N GLN A 173 -11.52 -22.85 30.14
CA GLN A 173 -12.16 -21.64 30.65
C GLN A 173 -13.20 -21.11 29.67
N VAL A 174 -14.32 -20.59 30.18
CA VAL A 174 -15.31 -19.86 29.37
C VAL A 174 -15.15 -18.35 29.56
N ARG A 175 -14.96 -17.61 28.47
CA ARG A 175 -15.12 -16.16 28.42
C ARG A 175 -16.57 -15.83 28.06
N VAL A 176 -17.32 -15.29 28.99
CA VAL A 176 -18.70 -14.85 28.77
C VAL A 176 -18.66 -13.51 28.02
N LYS A 177 -19.31 -13.41 26.85
CA LYS A 177 -19.40 -12.15 26.09
C LYS A 177 -20.48 -11.26 26.71
N GLU A 178 -21.74 -11.60 26.48
CA GLU A 178 -22.91 -10.85 26.95
C GLU A 178 -24.05 -11.81 27.31
N LEU A 179 -24.87 -11.44 28.29
CA LEU A 179 -26.10 -12.14 28.66
C LEU A 179 -27.30 -11.26 28.35
N VAL A 180 -28.32 -11.82 27.68
CA VAL A 180 -29.57 -11.18 27.27
C VAL A 180 -30.75 -12.07 27.64
N SER A 181 -31.95 -11.48 27.72
CA SER A 181 -33.18 -12.27 27.80
C SER A 181 -33.52 -12.78 26.41
N VAL A 182 -33.71 -14.09 26.26
CA VAL A 182 -33.98 -14.70 24.96
C VAL A 182 -35.34 -15.39 25.00
N THR A 183 -36.17 -15.07 24.02
CA THR A 183 -37.42 -15.79 23.75
C THR A 183 -37.24 -16.54 22.42
N PRO A 184 -37.47 -17.87 22.37
CA PRO A 184 -37.44 -18.62 21.12
C PRO A 184 -38.34 -18.01 20.04
N ARG A 185 -37.88 -18.01 18.79
CA ARG A 185 -38.62 -17.43 17.65
C ARG A 185 -38.68 -18.42 16.50
N THR A 186 -39.85 -18.49 15.88
CA THR A 186 -40.05 -19.18 14.60
C THR A 186 -40.51 -18.14 13.57
N ARG A 187 -39.97 -18.19 12.36
CA ARG A 187 -40.37 -17.34 11.23
C ARG A 187 -40.73 -18.20 10.02
N PRO A 188 -41.49 -17.67 9.05
CA PRO A 188 -41.67 -18.32 7.75
C PRO A 188 -40.31 -18.63 7.11
N ASP A 189 -40.15 -19.80 6.50
CA ASP A 189 -38.91 -20.21 5.82
C ASP A 189 -39.13 -20.27 4.30
N PRO A 190 -39.12 -19.14 3.57
CA PRO A 190 -39.35 -19.11 2.12
C PRO A 190 -38.16 -19.67 1.34
N GLY A 191 -38.41 -20.12 0.10
CA GLY A 191 -37.36 -20.48 -0.85
C GLY A 191 -36.87 -19.28 -1.68
N TRP A 192 -35.80 -19.49 -2.45
CA TRP A 192 -35.25 -18.48 -3.36
C TRP A 192 -36.22 -18.06 -4.48
N ASP A 193 -37.17 -18.93 -4.85
CA ASP A 193 -38.27 -18.64 -5.77
C ASP A 193 -39.13 -17.47 -5.27
N VAL A 194 -39.45 -17.46 -3.97
CA VAL A 194 -40.19 -16.37 -3.33
C VAL A 194 -39.32 -15.10 -3.27
N VAL A 195 -38.03 -15.22 -2.97
CA VAL A 195 -37.09 -14.08 -2.96
C VAL A 195 -37.07 -13.40 -4.34
N ILE A 196 -36.97 -14.19 -5.42
CA ILE A 196 -36.98 -13.70 -6.80
C ILE A 196 -38.30 -12.99 -7.09
N GLU A 197 -39.44 -13.60 -6.76
CA GLU A 197 -40.75 -13.01 -7.00
C GLU A 197 -40.91 -11.66 -6.29
N ARG A 198 -40.51 -11.57 -5.01
CA ARG A 198 -40.59 -10.32 -4.24
C ARG A 198 -39.64 -9.23 -4.75
N ASN A 199 -38.56 -9.60 -5.44
CA ASN A 199 -37.60 -8.66 -6.03
C ASN A 199 -37.81 -8.42 -7.54
N ARG A 200 -38.80 -9.06 -8.19
CA ARG A 200 -39.02 -9.04 -9.64
C ARG A 200 -39.04 -7.63 -10.24
N TYR A 201 -39.69 -6.67 -9.57
CA TYR A 201 -39.73 -5.28 -10.01
C TYR A 201 -38.33 -4.64 -10.06
N HIS A 202 -37.53 -4.86 -9.01
CA HIS A 202 -36.17 -4.33 -8.92
C HIS A 202 -35.24 -4.99 -9.95
N LEU A 203 -35.36 -6.30 -10.14
CA LEU A 203 -34.58 -7.05 -11.13
C LEU A 203 -34.85 -6.58 -12.56
N LYS A 204 -36.13 -6.34 -12.93
CA LYS A 204 -36.49 -5.73 -14.22
C LYS A 204 -35.84 -4.35 -14.42
N ASN A 205 -35.78 -3.54 -13.37
CA ASN A 205 -35.15 -2.22 -13.44
C ASN A 205 -33.63 -2.33 -13.60
N LEU A 206 -32.98 -3.26 -12.89
CA LEU A 206 -31.54 -3.52 -13.02
C LEU A 206 -31.17 -3.95 -14.44
N GLU A 207 -31.91 -4.91 -14.99
CA GLU A 207 -31.74 -5.37 -16.38
C GLU A 207 -31.88 -4.22 -17.37
N ARG A 208 -33.01 -3.49 -17.31
CA ARG A 208 -33.28 -2.38 -18.23
C ARG A 208 -32.17 -1.33 -18.19
N ASN A 209 -31.67 -1.01 -17.00
CA ASN A 209 -30.59 -0.04 -16.83
C ASN A 209 -29.27 -0.56 -17.44
N ALA A 210 -28.90 -1.81 -17.16
CA ALA A 210 -27.67 -2.40 -17.68
C ALA A 210 -27.70 -2.54 -19.21
N VAL A 211 -28.79 -3.04 -19.80
CA VAL A 211 -28.98 -3.13 -21.26
C VAL A 211 -28.93 -1.74 -21.90
N ARG A 212 -29.56 -0.73 -21.29
CA ARG A 212 -29.49 0.66 -21.79
C ARG A 212 -28.07 1.21 -21.76
N THR A 213 -27.30 0.94 -20.70
CA THR A 213 -25.90 1.34 -20.61
C THR A 213 -25.06 0.68 -21.71
N ILE A 214 -25.28 -0.60 -22.00
CA ILE A 214 -24.59 -1.28 -23.11
C ILE A 214 -24.95 -0.63 -24.44
N LYS A 215 -26.26 -0.46 -24.73
CA LYS A 215 -26.72 0.17 -25.99
C LYS A 215 -26.23 1.59 -26.18
N LYS A 216 -26.06 2.34 -25.09
CA LYS A 216 -25.52 3.71 -25.12
C LYS A 216 -24.08 3.73 -25.67
N HIS A 217 -23.27 2.73 -25.32
CA HIS A 217 -21.84 2.73 -25.59
C HIS A 217 -21.40 1.76 -26.70
N MET A 218 -22.24 0.80 -27.11
CA MET A 218 -21.84 -0.24 -28.07
C MET A 218 -21.36 0.30 -29.43
N ASN A 219 -21.75 1.54 -29.79
CA ASN A 219 -21.38 2.20 -31.04
C ASN A 219 -20.26 3.25 -30.86
N ASP A 220 -19.68 3.38 -29.66
CA ASP A 220 -18.55 4.29 -29.42
C ASP A 220 -17.29 3.84 -30.17
N ARG A 221 -17.25 2.57 -30.60
CA ARG A 221 -16.20 1.97 -31.45
C ARG A 221 -16.86 1.09 -32.53
N PRO A 222 -16.15 0.78 -33.64
CA PRO A 222 -16.67 -0.04 -34.74
C PRO A 222 -17.10 -1.46 -34.35
N CYS A 223 -16.54 -2.01 -33.27
CA CYS A 223 -16.84 -3.36 -32.80
C CYS A 223 -17.23 -3.36 -31.33
N ALA A 224 -18.08 -4.30 -30.92
CA ALA A 224 -18.40 -4.56 -29.51
C ALA A 224 -18.21 -6.05 -29.20
N ASN A 225 -17.65 -6.34 -28.03
CA ASN A 225 -17.45 -7.71 -27.55
C ASN A 225 -17.61 -7.82 -26.03
N VAL A 226 -17.75 -9.04 -25.53
CA VAL A 226 -17.78 -9.34 -24.10
C VAL A 226 -16.47 -10.02 -23.69
N SER A 227 -15.83 -9.49 -22.65
CA SER A 227 -14.74 -10.19 -21.96
C SER A 227 -15.36 -11.13 -20.93
N PHE A 228 -15.29 -12.42 -21.23
CA PHE A 228 -15.91 -13.46 -20.44
C PHE A 228 -14.87 -14.20 -19.60
N SER A 229 -15.15 -14.46 -18.32
CA SER A 229 -14.23 -15.17 -17.42
C SER A 229 -14.79 -16.49 -16.89
N GLY A 230 -15.99 -16.90 -17.31
CA GLY A 230 -16.73 -18.03 -16.71
C GLY A 230 -17.39 -17.69 -15.36
N GLY A 231 -17.05 -16.54 -14.77
CA GLY A 231 -17.59 -16.00 -13.52
C GLY A 231 -19.08 -15.65 -13.59
N LYS A 232 -19.80 -15.71 -12.46
CA LYS A 232 -21.20 -15.22 -12.33
C LYS A 232 -21.38 -13.82 -12.91
N ASP A 233 -20.42 -12.93 -12.67
CA ASP A 233 -20.50 -11.54 -13.08
C ASP A 233 -20.36 -11.42 -14.61
N SER A 234 -19.43 -12.18 -15.22
CA SER A 234 -19.31 -12.24 -16.67
C SER A 234 -20.47 -12.98 -17.35
N THR A 235 -21.09 -13.94 -16.69
CA THR A 235 -22.31 -14.63 -17.16
C THR A 235 -23.50 -13.69 -17.21
N ALA A 236 -23.72 -12.89 -16.16
CA ALA A 236 -24.76 -11.87 -16.17
C ALA A 236 -24.51 -10.84 -17.28
N VAL A 237 -23.25 -10.39 -17.44
CA VAL A 237 -22.88 -9.45 -18.50
C VAL A 237 -23.05 -10.04 -19.89
N LEU A 238 -22.67 -11.30 -20.13
CA LEU A 238 -22.85 -11.96 -21.41
C LEU A 238 -24.34 -12.02 -21.80
N HIS A 239 -25.20 -12.40 -20.86
CA HIS A 239 -26.64 -12.43 -21.08
C HIS A 239 -27.21 -11.04 -21.36
N LEU A 240 -26.81 -10.02 -20.58
CA LEU A 240 -27.22 -8.63 -20.79
C LEU A 240 -26.73 -8.05 -22.13
N ALA A 241 -25.50 -8.41 -22.54
CA ALA A 241 -24.90 -8.01 -23.81
C ALA A 241 -25.63 -8.62 -25.00
N ARG A 242 -25.99 -9.91 -24.93
CA ARG A 242 -26.82 -10.56 -25.95
C ARG A 242 -28.18 -9.89 -26.09
N LYS A 243 -28.84 -9.55 -24.97
CA LYS A 243 -30.08 -8.74 -24.98
C LYS A 243 -29.90 -7.34 -25.59
N ALA A 244 -28.68 -6.79 -25.52
CA ALA A 244 -28.35 -5.51 -26.13
C ALA A 244 -28.00 -5.63 -27.63
N GLY A 245 -27.78 -6.84 -28.16
CA GLY A 245 -27.39 -7.10 -29.55
C GLY A 245 -25.89 -7.37 -29.76
N VAL A 246 -25.13 -7.64 -28.70
CA VAL A 246 -23.69 -7.96 -28.78
C VAL A 246 -23.50 -9.46 -28.61
N GLU A 247 -23.11 -10.14 -29.69
CA GLU A 247 -22.93 -11.60 -29.70
C GLU A 247 -21.48 -12.04 -29.48
N LYS A 248 -20.50 -11.25 -29.96
CA LYS A 248 -19.08 -11.60 -29.86
C LYS A 248 -18.63 -11.62 -28.40
N ALA A 249 -18.08 -12.74 -27.96
CA ALA A 249 -17.53 -12.90 -26.62
C ALA A 249 -16.28 -13.76 -26.70
N PHE A 250 -15.30 -13.46 -25.86
CA PHE A 250 -14.05 -14.23 -25.80
C PHE A 250 -13.66 -14.53 -24.36
N PHE A 251 -12.94 -15.63 -24.19
CA PHE A 251 -12.32 -16.08 -22.96
C PHE A 251 -10.84 -16.33 -23.24
N ILE A 252 -9.96 -15.73 -22.43
CA ILE A 252 -8.52 -15.99 -22.50
C ILE A 252 -8.22 -17.17 -21.59
N ASP A 253 -7.87 -18.30 -22.20
CA ASP A 253 -7.45 -19.50 -21.49
C ASP A 253 -5.97 -19.38 -21.12
N THR A 254 -5.70 -19.36 -19.82
CA THR A 254 -4.35 -19.23 -19.27
C THR A 254 -3.58 -20.55 -19.27
N GLY A 255 -4.21 -21.67 -19.62
CA GLY A 255 -3.63 -23.01 -19.55
C GLY A 255 -3.65 -23.64 -18.15
N ILE A 256 -4.14 -22.91 -17.15
CA ILE A 256 -4.27 -23.34 -15.75
C ILE A 256 -5.67 -23.05 -15.18
N GLU A 257 -6.66 -22.92 -16.05
CA GLU A 257 -8.06 -22.78 -15.69
C GLU A 257 -8.62 -24.12 -15.16
N LEU A 258 -9.65 -24.06 -14.31
CA LEU A 258 -10.34 -25.28 -13.88
C LEU A 258 -11.06 -25.93 -15.08
N PRO A 259 -11.01 -27.27 -15.23
CA PRO A 259 -11.65 -27.97 -16.34
C PRO A 259 -13.14 -27.62 -16.48
N GLU A 260 -13.89 -27.59 -15.38
CA GLU A 260 -15.31 -27.24 -15.38
C GLU A 260 -15.57 -25.80 -15.83
N THR A 261 -14.60 -24.89 -15.60
CA THR A 261 -14.71 -23.52 -16.10
C THR A 261 -14.52 -23.47 -17.61
N VAL A 262 -13.55 -24.21 -18.16
CA VAL A 262 -13.34 -24.29 -19.60
C VAL A 262 -14.55 -24.92 -20.28
N GLU A 263 -15.10 -26.00 -19.71
CA GLU A 263 -16.33 -26.64 -20.20
C GLU A 263 -17.53 -25.70 -20.13
N PHE A 264 -17.72 -24.98 -19.02
CA PHE A 264 -18.78 -24.00 -18.86
C PHE A 264 -18.64 -22.86 -19.88
N VAL A 265 -17.43 -22.34 -20.09
CA VAL A 265 -17.16 -21.31 -21.10
C VAL A 265 -17.53 -21.80 -22.50
N ALA A 266 -17.12 -23.01 -22.87
CA ALA A 266 -17.47 -23.62 -24.15
C ALA A 266 -18.99 -23.77 -24.29
N SER A 267 -19.69 -24.21 -23.24
CA SER A 267 -21.14 -24.38 -23.23
C SER A 267 -21.90 -23.06 -23.40
N GLN A 268 -21.28 -21.91 -23.09
CA GLN A 268 -21.86 -20.60 -23.33
C GLN A 268 -21.68 -20.12 -24.78
N GLY A 269 -21.00 -20.86 -25.66
CA GLY A 269 -20.72 -20.43 -27.04
C GLY A 269 -19.74 -19.25 -27.10
N VAL A 270 -18.79 -19.19 -26.17
CA VAL A 270 -17.77 -18.14 -26.09
C VAL A 270 -16.49 -18.62 -26.78
N GLU A 271 -15.84 -17.75 -27.55
CA GLU A 271 -14.57 -18.07 -28.21
C GLU A 271 -13.46 -18.27 -27.17
N ILE A 272 -12.77 -19.41 -27.21
CA ILE A 272 -11.66 -19.72 -26.29
C ILE A 272 -10.33 -19.42 -26.98
N VAL A 273 -9.61 -18.42 -26.47
CA VAL A 273 -8.34 -17.95 -27.01
C VAL A 273 -7.19 -18.59 -26.23
N ARG A 274 -6.42 -19.45 -26.90
CA ARG A 274 -5.23 -20.13 -26.37
C ARG A 274 -3.96 -19.60 -27.04
N LYS A 275 -3.54 -18.41 -26.66
CA LYS A 275 -2.30 -17.77 -27.15
C LYS A 275 -1.26 -17.53 -26.03
N GLY A 276 -1.44 -18.18 -24.86
CA GLY A 276 -0.55 -18.05 -23.69
C GLY A 276 0.64 -19.02 -23.71
N GLY A 277 1.69 -18.70 -22.94
CA GLY A 277 2.83 -19.59 -22.72
C GLY A 277 2.54 -20.68 -21.68
N ASP A 278 3.50 -21.58 -21.44
CA ASP A 278 3.38 -22.65 -20.44
C ASP A 278 3.65 -22.10 -19.02
N PHE A 279 2.65 -22.20 -18.13
CA PHE A 279 2.77 -21.72 -16.75
C PHE A 279 3.89 -22.41 -15.96
N PHE A 280 4.02 -23.74 -16.08
CA PHE A 280 4.99 -24.50 -15.29
C PHE A 280 6.42 -24.29 -15.78
N GLN A 281 6.62 -24.01 -17.06
CA GLN A 281 7.92 -23.55 -17.55
C GLN A 281 8.25 -22.14 -17.03
N ALA A 282 7.27 -21.25 -16.96
CA ALA A 282 7.46 -19.89 -16.48
C ALA A 282 7.73 -19.84 -14.97
N VAL A 283 6.99 -20.63 -14.16
CA VAL A 283 7.11 -20.61 -12.69
C VAL A 283 8.45 -21.17 -12.20
N GLU A 284 9.03 -22.14 -12.89
CA GLU A 284 10.37 -22.67 -12.56
C GLU A 284 11.46 -21.57 -12.66
N LYS A 285 11.24 -20.56 -13.51
CA LYS A 285 12.14 -19.40 -13.66
C LYS A 285 11.76 -18.23 -12.75
N ALA A 286 10.46 -17.90 -12.69
CA ALA A 286 9.97 -16.70 -12.02
C ALA A 286 9.63 -16.88 -10.54
N GLY A 287 9.54 -18.13 -10.06
CA GLY A 287 9.00 -18.46 -8.74
C GLY A 287 7.48 -18.34 -8.66
N PRO A 288 6.88 -18.71 -7.51
CA PRO A 288 5.44 -18.63 -7.31
C PRO A 288 4.87 -17.21 -7.53
N PRO A 289 3.72 -17.05 -8.20
CA PRO A 289 3.07 -15.74 -8.31
C PRO A 289 2.48 -15.29 -6.97
N GLY A 290 2.54 -13.98 -6.69
CA GLY A 290 1.98 -13.37 -5.47
C GLY A 290 0.75 -12.50 -5.73
N LYS A 291 -0.02 -12.16 -4.68
CA LYS A 291 -1.15 -11.19 -4.72
C LYS A 291 -0.67 -9.79 -5.08
N ASP A 292 0.51 -9.44 -4.59
CA ASP A 292 1.28 -8.22 -4.83
C ASP A 292 2.07 -8.25 -6.15
N HIS A 293 2.43 -9.44 -6.63
CA HIS A 293 3.17 -9.60 -7.89
C HIS A 293 2.58 -10.72 -8.79
N ARG A 294 1.46 -10.42 -9.45
CA ARG A 294 0.72 -11.34 -10.33
C ARG A 294 1.31 -11.43 -11.74
N TRP A 295 2.57 -11.83 -11.87
CA TRP A 295 3.25 -11.99 -13.17
C TRP A 295 2.49 -12.92 -14.11
N CYS A 296 1.84 -13.96 -13.58
CA CYS A 296 1.04 -14.91 -14.35
C CYS A 296 -0.12 -14.23 -15.09
N CYS A 297 -0.79 -13.23 -14.49
CA CYS A 297 -1.84 -12.47 -15.18
C CYS A 297 -1.28 -11.62 -16.33
N LYS A 298 -0.07 -11.05 -16.17
CA LYS A 298 0.57 -10.27 -17.23
C LYS A 298 0.93 -11.17 -18.41
N LEU A 299 1.60 -12.28 -18.14
CA LEU A 299 2.12 -13.20 -19.15
C LEU A 299 1.01 -14.03 -19.82
N LEU A 300 0.12 -14.63 -19.04
CA LEU A 300 -0.83 -15.65 -19.53
C LEU A 300 -2.21 -15.08 -19.87
N LYS A 301 -2.52 -13.85 -19.43
CA LYS A 301 -3.83 -13.25 -19.66
C LYS A 301 -3.76 -11.95 -20.47
N LEU A 302 -2.99 -10.96 -20.01
CA LEU A 302 -2.94 -9.64 -20.67
C LEU A 302 -2.18 -9.67 -22.00
N HIS A 303 -1.08 -10.40 -22.10
CA HIS A 303 -0.33 -10.51 -23.34
C HIS A 303 -1.13 -11.24 -24.45
N PRO A 304 -1.74 -12.42 -24.21
CA PRO A 304 -2.65 -13.04 -25.17
C PRO A 304 -3.85 -12.18 -25.54
N LEU A 305 -4.42 -11.46 -24.57
CA LEU A 305 -5.50 -10.49 -24.81
C LEU A 305 -5.06 -9.39 -25.78
N LYS A 306 -3.86 -8.83 -25.59
CA LYS A 306 -3.31 -7.79 -26.47
C LYS A 306 -3.19 -8.29 -27.91
N ILE A 307 -2.67 -9.50 -28.11
CA ILE A 307 -2.55 -10.13 -29.43
C ILE A 307 -3.94 -10.33 -30.06
N TYR A 308 -4.89 -10.88 -29.31
CA TYR A 308 -6.25 -11.10 -29.81
C TYR A 308 -6.98 -9.80 -30.19
N LEU A 309 -6.83 -8.74 -29.39
CA LEU A 309 -7.49 -7.47 -29.66
C LEU A 309 -6.81 -6.68 -30.79
N ALA A 310 -5.51 -6.86 -31.02
CA ALA A 310 -4.83 -6.27 -32.18
C ALA A 310 -5.47 -6.74 -33.50
N ASP A 311 -5.84 -8.02 -33.59
CA ASP A 311 -6.52 -8.61 -34.74
C ASP A 311 -7.99 -8.12 -34.87
N THR A 312 -8.60 -7.65 -33.78
CA THR A 312 -10.01 -7.20 -33.75
C THR A 312 -10.17 -5.71 -34.07
N GLY A 313 -9.14 -4.89 -33.86
CA GLY A 313 -9.21 -3.43 -34.03
C GLY A 313 -9.93 -2.71 -32.88
N ALA A 314 -10.36 -1.47 -33.14
CA ALA A 314 -10.98 -0.62 -32.13
C ALA A 314 -12.35 -1.18 -31.69
N CYS A 315 -12.50 -1.45 -30.39
CA CYS A 315 -13.68 -2.11 -29.85
C CYS A 315 -14.12 -1.62 -28.48
N VAL A 316 -15.42 -1.72 -28.23
CA VAL A 316 -16.00 -1.64 -26.89
C VAL A 316 -16.00 -3.03 -26.28
N THR A 317 -15.39 -3.18 -25.11
CA THR A 317 -15.38 -4.43 -24.37
C THR A 317 -16.24 -4.33 -23.12
N ILE A 318 -17.28 -5.15 -23.05
CA ILE A 318 -18.21 -5.20 -21.93
C ILE A 318 -17.65 -6.17 -20.88
N GLN A 319 -17.56 -5.72 -19.63
CA GLN A 319 -16.93 -6.47 -18.54
C GLN A 319 -17.82 -6.54 -17.28
N GLY A 320 -17.65 -7.61 -16.52
CA GLY A 320 -18.40 -7.88 -15.27
C GLY A 320 -17.77 -7.29 -14.00
N ASN A 321 -17.18 -6.09 -14.04
CA ASN A 321 -16.57 -5.50 -12.85
C ASN A 321 -17.62 -4.78 -11.97
N ARG A 322 -17.50 -4.90 -10.64
CA ARG A 322 -18.43 -4.33 -9.64
C ARG A 322 -17.72 -3.57 -8.52
N TRP A 323 -18.32 -2.48 -8.04
CA TRP A 323 -17.81 -1.66 -6.93
C TRP A 323 -17.63 -2.44 -5.63
N TYR A 324 -18.58 -3.32 -5.31
CA TYR A 324 -18.62 -4.01 -4.02
C TYR A 324 -17.66 -5.21 -3.92
N GLU A 325 -17.07 -5.68 -5.03
CA GLU A 325 -16.22 -6.88 -5.01
C GLU A 325 -14.91 -6.67 -4.22
N SER A 326 -14.34 -5.46 -4.28
CA SER A 326 -13.10 -5.12 -3.59
C SER A 326 -12.93 -3.60 -3.46
N TRP A 327 -12.14 -3.16 -2.48
CA TRP A 327 -11.77 -1.76 -2.27
C TRP A 327 -11.21 -1.09 -3.53
N ASN A 328 -10.33 -1.79 -4.26
CA ASN A 328 -9.69 -1.28 -5.49
C ASN A 328 -10.69 -1.03 -6.64
N ARG A 329 -11.93 -1.52 -6.51
CA ARG A 329 -12.97 -1.40 -7.55
C ARG A 329 -14.04 -0.39 -7.19
N ALA A 330 -13.98 0.25 -6.02
CA ALA A 330 -15.04 1.14 -5.52
C ALA A 330 -15.23 2.41 -6.37
N ASP A 331 -14.19 2.82 -7.11
CA ASP A 331 -14.18 4.03 -7.94
C ASP A 331 -14.22 3.73 -9.45
N LEU A 332 -14.62 2.51 -9.86
CA LEU A 332 -14.74 2.18 -11.29
C LEU A 332 -15.74 3.09 -12.01
N ASP A 333 -15.25 3.77 -13.05
CA ASP A 333 -16.06 4.56 -13.97
C ASP A 333 -16.99 3.71 -14.83
N GLU A 334 -17.97 4.35 -15.47
CA GLU A 334 -18.91 3.67 -16.38
C GLU A 334 -18.16 3.08 -17.57
N THR A 335 -17.23 3.89 -18.09
CA THR A 335 -16.38 3.62 -19.23
C THR A 335 -14.93 3.90 -18.82
N SER A 336 -13.99 3.06 -19.24
CA SER A 336 -12.55 3.29 -19.03
C SER A 336 -11.77 2.86 -20.27
N GLN A 337 -10.85 3.70 -20.73
CA GLN A 337 -9.95 3.32 -21.81
C GLN A 337 -8.91 2.33 -21.27
N ASN A 338 -8.61 1.25 -21.99
CA ASN A 338 -7.58 0.33 -21.54
C ASN A 338 -6.19 0.98 -21.73
N PRO A 339 -5.42 1.19 -20.65
CA PRO A 339 -4.09 1.81 -20.76
C PRO A 339 -3.10 0.96 -21.58
N ALA A 340 -3.26 -0.37 -21.60
CA ALA A 340 -2.41 -1.27 -22.38
C ALA A 340 -2.86 -1.44 -23.83
N ASN A 341 -4.07 -0.96 -24.18
CA ASN A 341 -4.60 -0.99 -25.53
C ASN A 341 -5.57 0.19 -25.75
N PRO A 342 -5.08 1.34 -26.25
CA PRO A 342 -5.90 2.54 -26.47
C PRO A 342 -7.10 2.32 -27.39
N LEU A 343 -7.08 1.27 -28.21
CA LEU A 343 -8.17 0.90 -29.12
C LEU A 343 -9.35 0.23 -28.39
N GLN A 344 -9.16 -0.19 -27.13
CA GLN A 344 -10.18 -0.84 -26.32
C GLN A 344 -10.82 0.13 -25.32
N LEU A 345 -12.15 0.30 -25.43
CA LEU A 345 -12.98 1.03 -24.46
C LEU A 345 -13.74 0.02 -23.60
N ASN A 346 -13.43 -0.07 -22.31
CA ASN A 346 -14.11 -0.97 -21.39
C ASN A 346 -15.38 -0.33 -20.82
N ILE A 347 -16.48 -1.08 -20.75
CA ILE A 347 -17.71 -0.66 -20.04
C ILE A 347 -18.14 -1.69 -19.00
N SER A 348 -18.65 -1.22 -17.85
CA SER A 348 -19.08 -2.07 -16.74
C SER A 348 -20.57 -1.84 -16.40
N PRO A 349 -21.51 -2.51 -17.09
CA PRO A 349 -22.95 -2.22 -16.97
C PRO A 349 -23.57 -2.64 -15.64
N ILE A 350 -22.90 -3.52 -14.88
CA ILE A 350 -23.33 -4.01 -13.57
C ILE A 350 -22.52 -3.42 -12.41
N ARG A 351 -21.77 -2.34 -12.64
CA ARG A 351 -20.82 -1.76 -11.66
C ARG A 351 -21.40 -1.53 -10.27
N ASN A 352 -22.69 -1.20 -10.16
CA ASN A 352 -23.39 -0.92 -8.90
C ASN A 352 -24.21 -2.10 -8.35
N TRP A 353 -24.02 -3.32 -8.86
CA TRP A 353 -24.65 -4.54 -8.35
C TRP A 353 -23.77 -5.17 -7.25
N ARG A 354 -24.37 -5.72 -6.19
CA ARG A 354 -23.69 -6.65 -5.27
C ARG A 354 -23.81 -8.07 -5.83
N ALA A 355 -23.07 -9.01 -5.27
CA ALA A 355 -23.15 -10.41 -5.69
C ALA A 355 -24.60 -10.94 -5.59
N LEU A 356 -25.36 -10.55 -4.56
CA LEU A 356 -26.78 -10.90 -4.42
C LEU A 356 -27.63 -10.47 -5.63
N GLU A 357 -27.47 -9.23 -6.12
CA GLU A 357 -28.18 -8.79 -7.33
C GLU A 357 -27.82 -9.65 -8.55
N VAL A 358 -26.55 -10.06 -8.69
CA VAL A 358 -26.10 -10.91 -9.79
C VAL A 358 -26.73 -12.30 -9.72
N PHE A 359 -26.69 -12.97 -8.56
CA PHE A 359 -27.29 -14.28 -8.38
C PHE A 359 -28.81 -14.27 -8.61
N LEU A 360 -29.52 -13.31 -8.00
CA LEU A 360 -30.96 -13.17 -8.19
C LEU A 360 -31.33 -12.91 -9.65
N TYR A 361 -30.50 -12.15 -10.37
CA TYR A 361 -30.70 -11.91 -11.79
C TYR A 361 -30.54 -13.19 -12.62
N LEU A 362 -29.46 -13.95 -12.40
CA LEU A 362 -29.19 -15.19 -13.12
C LEU A 362 -30.28 -16.23 -12.87
N TRP A 363 -30.70 -16.42 -11.61
CA TRP A 363 -31.80 -17.34 -11.29
C TRP A 363 -33.14 -16.88 -11.86
N TRP A 364 -33.43 -15.58 -11.82
CA TRP A 364 -34.67 -15.04 -12.41
C TRP A 364 -34.72 -15.24 -13.93
N GLN A 365 -33.57 -15.17 -14.60
CA GLN A 365 -33.46 -15.37 -16.04
C GLN A 365 -33.18 -16.83 -16.43
N GLU A 366 -33.11 -17.74 -15.46
CA GLU A 366 -32.78 -19.16 -15.67
C GLU A 366 -31.46 -19.34 -16.46
N VAL A 367 -30.51 -18.44 -16.25
CA VAL A 367 -29.20 -18.47 -16.91
C VAL A 367 -28.29 -19.43 -16.14
N PRO A 368 -27.69 -20.44 -16.80
CA PRO A 368 -26.83 -21.40 -16.13
C PRO A 368 -25.60 -20.70 -15.53
N MET A 369 -25.19 -21.16 -14.36
CA MET A 369 -23.99 -20.68 -13.68
C MET A 369 -22.91 -21.75 -13.73
N ASN A 370 -21.66 -21.32 -13.56
CA ASN A 370 -20.56 -22.26 -13.43
C ASN A 370 -20.81 -23.17 -12.20
N PRO A 371 -20.73 -24.51 -12.37
CA PRO A 371 -21.09 -25.46 -11.31
C PRO A 371 -20.19 -25.37 -10.08
N LEU A 372 -18.98 -24.83 -10.21
CA LEU A 372 -18.02 -24.71 -9.11
C LEU A 372 -18.50 -23.79 -7.98
N TYR A 373 -19.43 -22.89 -8.25
CA TYR A 373 -20.06 -22.07 -7.20
C TYR A 373 -20.82 -22.92 -6.19
N GLU A 374 -21.56 -23.94 -6.65
CA GLU A 374 -22.27 -24.87 -5.76
C GLU A 374 -21.30 -25.76 -4.97
N LYS A 375 -20.09 -25.97 -5.50
CA LYS A 375 -18.99 -26.68 -4.83
C LYS A 375 -18.20 -25.78 -3.85
N GLY A 376 -18.59 -24.52 -3.67
CA GLY A 376 -18.03 -23.63 -2.66
C GLY A 376 -16.87 -22.73 -3.11
N LEU A 377 -16.57 -22.68 -4.42
CA LEU A 377 -15.55 -21.77 -4.95
C LEU A 377 -16.15 -20.42 -5.32
N GLU A 378 -15.52 -19.32 -4.91
CA GLU A 378 -15.84 -17.96 -5.36
C GLU A 378 -14.97 -17.54 -6.56
N ARG A 379 -13.71 -18.00 -6.57
CA ARG A 379 -12.72 -17.77 -7.62
C ARG A 379 -12.60 -18.99 -8.52
N ILE A 380 -13.43 -19.01 -9.56
CA ILE A 380 -13.56 -20.14 -10.50
C ILE A 380 -12.65 -20.04 -11.74
N GLY A 381 -11.58 -19.24 -11.68
CA GLY A 381 -10.62 -19.12 -12.78
C GLY A 381 -9.49 -20.12 -12.65
N CYS A 382 -8.26 -19.61 -12.64
CA CYS A 382 -7.06 -20.41 -12.45
C CYS A 382 -7.03 -21.10 -11.07
N TYR A 383 -6.83 -22.42 -11.03
CA TYR A 383 -6.89 -23.22 -9.79
C TYR A 383 -5.77 -22.87 -8.78
N LEU A 384 -4.66 -22.30 -9.25
CA LEU A 384 -3.52 -21.84 -8.45
C LEU A 384 -3.42 -20.31 -8.34
N CYS A 385 -4.55 -19.60 -8.54
CA CYS A 385 -4.56 -18.15 -8.48
C CYS A 385 -4.14 -17.65 -7.08
N PRO A 386 -3.12 -16.78 -6.96
CA PRO A 386 -2.74 -16.24 -5.66
C PRO A 386 -3.84 -15.38 -5.04
N ALA A 387 -4.83 -14.92 -5.81
CA ALA A 387 -5.99 -14.18 -5.28
C ALA A 387 -7.12 -15.07 -4.73
N ALA A 388 -7.02 -16.40 -4.85
CA ALA A 388 -7.91 -17.34 -4.18
C ALA A 388 -7.61 -17.37 -2.67
N LEU A 389 -8.62 -17.72 -1.89
CA LEU A 389 -8.49 -17.95 -0.46
C LEU A 389 -7.86 -19.33 -0.20
N GLU A 390 -7.10 -19.48 0.89
CA GLU A 390 -6.59 -20.77 1.34
C GLU A 390 -7.72 -21.77 1.61
N SER A 391 -8.84 -21.29 2.14
CA SER A 391 -10.08 -22.06 2.33
C SER A 391 -10.68 -22.58 1.02
N GLU A 392 -10.58 -21.82 -0.08
CA GLU A 392 -10.99 -22.30 -1.40
C GLU A 392 -10.00 -23.34 -1.94
N TYR A 393 -8.70 -23.13 -1.68
CA TYR A 393 -7.66 -24.05 -2.09
C TYR A 393 -7.77 -25.41 -1.37
N GLU A 394 -8.24 -25.43 -0.13
CA GLU A 394 -8.51 -26.70 0.56
C GLU A 394 -9.62 -27.50 -0.09
N GLY A 395 -10.71 -26.85 -0.50
CA GLY A 395 -11.74 -27.53 -1.29
C GLY A 395 -11.22 -28.03 -2.64
N LEU A 396 -10.28 -27.29 -3.26
CA LEU A 396 -9.64 -27.73 -4.50
C LEU A 396 -8.77 -28.98 -4.33
N ARG A 397 -8.09 -29.16 -3.20
CA ARG A 397 -7.33 -30.39 -2.93
C ARG A 397 -8.21 -31.62 -2.88
N GLU A 398 -9.42 -31.48 -2.35
CA GLU A 398 -10.41 -32.58 -2.33
C GLU A 398 -10.99 -32.84 -3.73
N MET A 399 -11.28 -31.79 -4.49
CA MET A 399 -11.94 -31.91 -5.80
C MET A 399 -10.99 -32.31 -6.94
N HIS A 400 -9.75 -31.82 -6.92
CA HIS A 400 -8.78 -31.96 -8.00
C HIS A 400 -7.36 -32.22 -7.44
N PRO A 401 -7.15 -33.35 -6.73
CA PRO A 401 -5.84 -33.69 -6.18
C PRO A 401 -4.75 -33.67 -7.26
N ASP A 402 -5.02 -34.21 -8.46
CA ASP A 402 -4.04 -34.22 -9.57
C ASP A 402 -3.56 -32.81 -9.98
N LEU A 403 -4.41 -31.78 -9.88
CA LEU A 403 -4.04 -30.40 -10.20
C LEU A 403 -3.28 -29.75 -9.06
N THR A 404 -3.71 -29.97 -7.82
CA THR A 404 -3.12 -29.35 -6.64
C THR A 404 -1.81 -30.02 -6.23
N ASP A 405 -1.68 -31.33 -6.34
CA ASP A 405 -0.51 -32.09 -5.95
C ASP A 405 0.72 -31.64 -6.73
N ARG A 406 0.58 -31.44 -8.05
CA ARG A 406 1.65 -30.88 -8.88
C ARG A 406 2.10 -29.49 -8.41
N TRP A 407 1.15 -28.66 -7.97
CA TRP A 407 1.46 -27.31 -7.47
C TRP A 407 2.09 -27.36 -6.09
N ASP A 408 1.56 -28.18 -5.19
CA ASP A 408 2.06 -28.38 -3.83
C ASP A 408 3.48 -28.99 -3.87
N GLU A 409 3.74 -29.97 -4.73
CA GLU A 409 5.09 -30.50 -4.98
C GLU A 409 6.06 -29.42 -5.45
N PHE A 410 5.63 -28.52 -6.35
CA PHE A 410 6.43 -27.38 -6.76
C PHE A 410 6.71 -26.44 -5.58
N LEU A 411 5.70 -26.08 -4.80
CA LEU A 411 5.85 -25.19 -3.64
C LEU A 411 6.76 -25.76 -2.57
N VAL A 412 6.66 -27.07 -2.30
CA VAL A 412 7.55 -27.78 -1.35
C VAL A 412 8.98 -27.73 -1.86
N ARG A 413 9.24 -28.16 -3.11
CA ARG A 413 10.58 -28.10 -3.71
C ARG A 413 11.13 -26.68 -3.72
N TRP A 414 10.30 -25.69 -4.02
CA TRP A 414 10.68 -24.27 -4.02
C TRP A 414 11.03 -23.78 -2.62
N ALA A 415 10.23 -24.14 -1.61
CA ALA A 415 10.47 -23.77 -0.22
C ALA A 415 11.80 -24.35 0.27
N GLU A 416 12.03 -25.64 0.04
CA GLU A 416 13.28 -26.33 0.39
C GLU A 416 14.49 -25.71 -0.30
N LYS A 417 14.38 -25.43 -1.60
CA LYS A 417 15.45 -24.81 -2.42
C LYS A 417 15.85 -23.44 -1.88
N ASN A 418 14.90 -22.64 -1.38
CA ASN A 418 15.12 -21.28 -0.91
C ASN A 418 15.18 -21.16 0.63
N GLY A 419 15.23 -22.28 1.36
CA GLY A 419 15.31 -22.28 2.82
C GLY A 419 14.07 -21.68 3.52
N LEU A 420 12.91 -21.69 2.88
CA LEU A 420 11.67 -21.15 3.45
C LEU A 420 11.05 -22.15 4.43
N PRO A 421 10.37 -21.68 5.50
CA PRO A 421 9.74 -22.57 6.49
C PRO A 421 8.59 -23.36 5.88
N ASP A 422 8.23 -24.50 6.48
CA ASP A 422 7.08 -25.33 6.04
C ASP A 422 5.78 -24.52 5.97
N ALA A 423 5.62 -23.56 6.89
CA ALA A 423 4.53 -22.59 6.88
C ALA A 423 4.34 -21.86 5.54
N TYR A 424 5.40 -21.71 4.73
CA TYR A 424 5.36 -21.07 3.42
C TYR A 424 4.31 -21.69 2.50
N HIS A 425 4.30 -23.02 2.41
CA HIS A 425 3.34 -23.75 1.58
C HIS A 425 2.13 -24.22 2.42
N GLN A 426 2.34 -24.66 3.68
CA GLN A 426 1.27 -25.23 4.51
C GLN A 426 0.19 -24.22 4.92
N TRP A 427 0.59 -22.96 5.17
CA TRP A 427 -0.35 -21.89 5.52
C TRP A 427 -0.62 -20.97 4.33
N GLY A 428 -0.11 -21.34 3.15
CA GLY A 428 -0.35 -20.62 1.91
C GLY A 428 0.29 -19.23 1.86
N LEU A 429 1.39 -19.01 2.59
CA LEU A 429 2.10 -17.73 2.67
C LEU A 429 2.78 -17.35 1.34
N TRP A 430 3.04 -18.33 0.46
CA TRP A 430 3.56 -18.13 -0.89
C TRP A 430 2.80 -17.10 -1.73
N ARG A 431 1.53 -16.83 -1.39
CA ARG A 431 0.69 -15.85 -2.07
C ARG A 431 1.10 -14.40 -1.81
N TRP A 432 2.10 -14.15 -0.96
CA TRP A 432 2.57 -12.81 -0.65
C TRP A 432 4.10 -12.80 -0.68
N ARG A 433 4.68 -11.81 -1.35
CA ARG A 433 6.12 -11.53 -1.19
C ARG A 433 6.34 -10.88 0.18
N ALA A 434 5.59 -9.82 0.46
CA ALA A 434 5.54 -9.18 1.78
C ALA A 434 4.25 -9.57 2.51
N LEU A 435 4.36 -10.18 3.69
CA LEU A 435 3.23 -10.68 4.46
C LEU A 435 2.33 -9.52 4.96
N PRO A 436 1.00 -9.59 4.76
CA PRO A 436 0.09 -8.58 5.28
C PRO A 436 0.05 -8.62 6.82
N PRO A 437 -0.38 -7.52 7.49
CA PRO A 437 -0.36 -7.39 8.95
C PRO A 437 -0.86 -8.61 9.72
N LYS A 438 -2.02 -9.16 9.33
CA LYS A 438 -2.61 -10.33 9.98
C LYS A 438 -1.77 -11.60 9.84
N MET A 439 -1.15 -11.83 8.69
CA MET A 439 -0.29 -13.01 8.51
C MET A 439 1.05 -12.86 9.25
N ARG A 440 1.55 -11.63 9.41
CA ARG A 440 2.71 -11.35 10.28
C ARG A 440 2.40 -11.65 11.75
N GLU A 441 1.22 -11.28 12.21
CA GLU A 441 0.74 -11.60 13.57
C GLU A 441 0.66 -13.12 13.77
N VAL A 442 0.05 -13.84 12.83
CA VAL A 442 0.02 -15.31 12.83
C VAL A 442 1.43 -15.92 12.86
N CYS A 443 2.35 -15.41 12.04
CA CYS A 443 3.74 -15.88 12.04
C CYS A 443 4.42 -15.63 13.41
N ARG A 444 4.24 -14.44 13.98
CA ARG A 444 4.78 -14.06 15.29
C ARG A 444 4.26 -14.96 16.41
N GLU A 445 2.95 -15.18 16.47
CA GLU A 445 2.30 -16.04 17.48
C GLU A 445 2.77 -17.50 17.40
N ARG A 446 3.21 -17.94 16.22
CA ARG A 446 3.64 -19.32 15.95
C ARG A 446 5.16 -19.47 15.82
N GLY A 447 5.94 -18.42 16.12
CA GLY A 447 7.40 -18.46 16.10
C GLY A 447 8.03 -18.54 14.71
N ILE A 448 7.30 -18.21 13.64
CA ILE A 448 7.84 -18.09 12.29
C ILE A 448 8.50 -16.72 12.13
N ALA A 449 9.80 -16.72 11.83
CA ALA A 449 10.57 -15.50 11.66
C ALA A 449 10.22 -14.78 10.35
N VAL A 450 10.04 -13.47 10.44
CA VAL A 450 9.72 -12.57 9.33
C VAL A 450 10.80 -11.48 9.32
N ASN A 451 11.32 -11.17 8.14
CA ASN A 451 12.32 -10.12 7.91
C ASN A 451 11.71 -8.73 8.09
N ALA A 452 12.56 -7.69 8.16
CA ALA A 452 12.13 -6.30 8.33
C ALA A 452 11.29 -5.79 7.13
N ASP A 453 11.54 -6.31 5.93
CA ASP A 453 10.76 -6.05 4.71
C ASP A 453 9.45 -6.87 4.62
N PHE A 454 9.09 -7.56 5.71
CA PHE A 454 7.92 -8.44 5.85
C PHE A 454 7.93 -9.71 5.00
N THR A 455 9.07 -10.06 4.39
CA THR A 455 9.27 -11.37 3.75
C THR A 455 9.52 -12.46 4.81
N LEU A 456 9.30 -13.72 4.47
CA LEU A 456 9.67 -14.83 5.36
C LEU A 456 11.20 -14.93 5.47
N LYS A 457 11.69 -15.15 6.69
CA LYS A 457 13.14 -15.32 6.91
C LYS A 457 13.58 -16.70 6.41
N GLU A 458 14.58 -16.71 5.54
CA GLU A 458 15.19 -17.94 5.03
C GLU A 458 16.12 -18.58 6.08
N GLY A 459 16.02 -19.90 6.24
CA GLY A 459 16.90 -20.73 7.05
C GLY A 459 18.13 -21.25 6.28
N PRO A 460 19.07 -21.92 6.97
CA PRO A 460 20.27 -22.47 6.34
C PRO A 460 19.92 -23.58 5.33
N VAL A 461 20.25 -23.35 4.05
CA VAL A 461 20.02 -24.31 2.96
C VAL A 461 21.05 -25.45 2.99
N LYS A 462 20.61 -26.71 2.88
CA LYS A 462 21.49 -27.89 2.81
C LYS A 462 22.45 -27.80 1.61
N LYS A 463 23.76 -27.97 1.85
CA LYS A 463 24.86 -27.80 0.86
C LYS A 463 24.69 -28.58 -0.45
N GLU A 464 23.98 -29.69 -0.44
CA GLU A 464 23.75 -30.56 -1.62
C GLU A 464 22.83 -29.91 -2.66
N ALA A 465 21.85 -29.09 -2.24
CA ALA A 465 20.94 -28.38 -3.15
C ALA A 465 21.65 -27.26 -3.95
N ARG A 466 22.72 -26.70 -3.39
CA ARG A 466 23.51 -25.62 -4.01
C ARG A 466 24.39 -26.11 -5.16
N ALA A 467 24.83 -27.38 -5.11
CA ALA A 467 25.72 -27.98 -6.11
C ALA A 467 25.03 -28.35 -7.42
N ALA A 468 23.73 -28.67 -7.39
CA ALA A 468 22.94 -28.93 -8.60
C ALA A 468 22.66 -27.64 -9.41
N SER A 469 22.61 -26.48 -8.73
CA SER A 469 22.36 -25.17 -9.37
C SER A 469 23.55 -24.63 -10.18
N MET A 470 24.77 -25.12 -9.93
CA MET A 470 25.97 -24.65 -10.64
C MET A 470 26.20 -25.36 -11.99
N LYS A 471 25.44 -26.41 -12.33
CA LYS A 471 25.68 -27.23 -13.54
C LYS A 471 24.78 -26.92 -14.74
N SER A 472 23.91 -25.90 -14.68
CA SER A 472 23.12 -25.45 -15.84
C SER A 472 23.22 -23.96 -16.14
N MET A 473 24.22 -23.26 -15.62
CA MET A 473 24.61 -21.95 -16.13
C MET A 473 25.99 -22.11 -16.75
N ASP A 474 25.98 -22.40 -18.05
CA ASP A 474 27.14 -22.11 -18.88
C ASP A 474 27.42 -20.61 -18.71
N THR A 475 28.59 -20.31 -18.18
CA THR A 475 29.06 -18.95 -17.91
C THR A 475 29.21 -18.22 -19.22
N GLN A 476 28.13 -17.58 -19.68
CA GLN A 476 28.28 -16.44 -20.55
C GLN A 476 29.00 -15.36 -19.74
N LYS A 477 30.13 -14.92 -20.30
CA LYS A 477 30.76 -13.62 -19.97
C LYS A 477 29.66 -12.59 -19.73
N PRO A 478 29.85 -11.65 -18.78
CA PRO A 478 28.86 -10.60 -18.55
C PRO A 478 28.44 -10.05 -19.91
N ALA A 479 27.15 -10.19 -20.20
CA ALA A 479 26.57 -9.50 -21.33
C ALA A 479 26.98 -8.02 -21.15
N PRO A 480 27.39 -7.33 -22.22
CA PRO A 480 27.52 -5.87 -22.14
C PRO A 480 26.24 -5.34 -21.50
N PRO A 481 26.32 -4.28 -20.67
CA PRO A 481 25.13 -3.70 -20.05
C PRO A 481 24.06 -3.62 -21.11
N ALA A 482 22.90 -4.25 -20.86
CA ALA A 482 21.73 -3.96 -21.67
C ALA A 482 21.68 -2.44 -21.77
N GLU A 483 21.64 -1.90 -22.99
CA GLU A 483 21.59 -0.47 -23.22
C GLU A 483 20.61 0.12 -22.22
N ILE A 484 21.12 1.05 -21.40
CA ILE A 484 20.37 1.70 -20.33
C ILE A 484 19.19 2.39 -21.03
N GLU A 485 18.01 1.75 -21.04
CA GLU A 485 16.77 2.45 -21.35
C GLU A 485 16.74 3.66 -20.41
N SER A 486 16.71 4.85 -21.01
CA SER A 486 17.05 6.07 -20.30
C SER A 486 15.97 6.35 -19.24
N VAL A 487 16.39 6.45 -17.96
CA VAL A 487 15.51 6.84 -16.85
C VAL A 487 14.62 8.05 -17.21
N PRO A 488 15.13 9.08 -17.93
CA PRO A 488 14.32 10.22 -18.35
C PRO A 488 13.13 9.89 -19.25
N ASP A 489 13.32 9.06 -20.29
CA ASP A 489 12.25 8.79 -21.28
C ASP A 489 11.07 8.04 -20.64
N GLU A 490 11.33 7.26 -19.59
CA GLU A 490 10.30 6.53 -18.84
C GLU A 490 9.41 7.46 -18.02
N ILE A 491 10.01 8.48 -17.38
CA ILE A 491 9.38 9.25 -16.30
C ILE A 491 8.98 10.68 -16.68
N ARG A 492 9.58 11.29 -17.71
CA ARG A 492 9.30 12.69 -18.10
C ARG A 492 7.82 12.95 -18.40
N LYS A 493 7.13 11.97 -18.98
CA LYS A 493 5.68 12.03 -19.26
C LYS A 493 4.82 12.24 -18.00
N ASP A 494 5.34 11.86 -16.83
CA ASP A 494 4.65 12.00 -15.55
C ASP A 494 4.81 13.42 -14.99
N PHE A 495 5.58 14.31 -15.65
CA PHE A 495 5.76 15.71 -15.27
C PHE A 495 5.25 16.66 -16.36
N PRO A 496 3.93 16.91 -16.46
CA PRO A 496 3.36 17.76 -17.52
C PRO A 496 3.92 19.18 -17.57
N ILE A 497 4.38 19.71 -16.42
CA ILE A 497 4.96 21.05 -16.31
C ILE A 497 6.29 21.20 -17.07
N LEU A 498 7.00 20.10 -17.37
CA LEU A 498 8.25 20.18 -18.11
C LEU A 498 8.04 20.74 -19.52
N GLY A 499 6.98 20.32 -20.23
CA GLY A 499 6.75 20.77 -21.61
C GLY A 499 8.04 20.71 -22.44
N ASP A 500 8.43 21.87 -22.99
CA ASP A 500 9.68 22.09 -23.73
C ASP A 500 10.78 22.79 -22.88
N ILE A 501 10.53 23.04 -21.59
CA ILE A 501 11.45 23.77 -20.68
C ILE A 501 12.62 22.89 -20.26
N ILE A 502 13.84 23.47 -20.26
CA ILE A 502 15.04 22.83 -19.71
C ILE A 502 15.22 23.26 -18.25
N TYR A 503 14.73 22.43 -17.32
CA TYR A 503 14.76 22.74 -15.89
C TYR A 503 15.97 22.13 -15.16
N LEU A 504 16.94 22.97 -14.80
CA LEU A 504 18.19 22.62 -14.11
C LEU A 504 18.35 23.32 -12.75
N ASP A 505 17.24 23.56 -12.04
CA ASP A 505 17.25 24.14 -10.68
C ASP A 505 16.61 23.20 -9.63
N ASN A 506 16.78 21.90 -9.83
CA ASN A 506 16.23 20.84 -8.98
C ASN A 506 16.74 20.86 -7.53
N ALA A 507 17.96 21.37 -7.28
CA ALA A 507 18.51 21.53 -5.93
C ALA A 507 17.82 22.63 -5.10
N ALA A 508 17.04 23.52 -5.74
CA ALA A 508 16.15 24.45 -5.04
C ALA A 508 14.79 23.80 -4.78
N THR A 509 14.12 23.32 -5.83
CA THR A 509 12.87 22.55 -5.74
C THR A 509 12.73 21.68 -6.96
N THR A 510 12.05 20.56 -6.81
CA THR A 510 11.67 19.70 -7.94
C THR A 510 10.20 19.92 -8.30
N PHE A 511 9.81 19.45 -9.50
CA PHE A 511 8.40 19.28 -9.84
C PHE A 511 7.83 18.00 -9.21
N SER A 512 6.52 17.93 -9.08
CA SER A 512 5.83 16.72 -8.63
C SER A 512 5.29 15.94 -9.82
N PRO A 513 5.46 14.61 -9.88
CA PRO A 513 4.86 13.80 -10.92
C PRO A 513 3.34 13.69 -10.68
N GLU A 514 2.58 13.41 -11.73
CA GLU A 514 1.12 13.38 -11.71
C GLU A 514 0.55 12.51 -10.57
N PRO A 515 1.07 11.30 -10.25
CA PRO A 515 0.57 10.50 -9.14
C PRO A 515 0.64 11.21 -7.77
N VAL A 516 1.65 12.07 -7.56
CA VAL A 516 1.82 12.85 -6.32
C VAL A 516 0.79 13.99 -6.26
N VAL A 517 0.57 14.67 -7.38
CA VAL A 517 -0.46 15.72 -7.51
C VAL A 517 -1.85 15.12 -7.31
N GLU A 518 -2.13 14.00 -7.97
CA GLU A 518 -3.38 13.25 -7.84
C GLU A 518 -3.65 12.83 -6.40
N ALA A 519 -2.64 12.43 -5.62
CA ALA A 519 -2.81 12.06 -4.22
C ALA A 519 -3.30 13.25 -3.37
N ALA A 520 -2.77 14.45 -3.61
CA ALA A 520 -3.22 15.67 -2.94
C ALA A 520 -4.66 16.04 -3.34
N VAL A 521 -4.99 15.95 -4.64
CA VAL A 521 -6.34 16.18 -5.16
C VAL A 521 -7.33 15.15 -4.62
N GLU A 522 -6.95 13.88 -4.55
CA GLU A 522 -7.76 12.79 -4.02
C GLU A 522 -8.09 13.05 -2.55
N PHE A 523 -7.12 13.43 -1.73
CA PHE A 523 -7.34 13.82 -0.33
C PHE A 523 -8.39 14.93 -0.25
N GLU A 524 -8.19 16.05 -0.97
CA GLU A 524 -9.11 17.20 -0.94
C GLU A 524 -10.53 16.82 -1.40
N HIS A 525 -10.66 16.01 -2.45
CA HIS A 525 -11.95 15.71 -3.07
C HIS A 525 -12.70 14.53 -2.43
N ARG A 526 -12.01 13.57 -1.81
CA ARG A 526 -12.60 12.29 -1.41
C ARG A 526 -12.66 12.06 0.09
N TYR A 527 -11.65 12.50 0.85
CA TYR A 527 -11.55 12.13 2.27
C TYR A 527 -10.89 13.19 3.17
N ARG A 528 -10.90 14.46 2.75
CA ARG A 528 -10.42 15.58 3.57
C ARG A 528 -11.09 15.58 4.93
N ALA A 529 -10.29 15.34 5.95
CA ALA A 529 -10.69 15.38 7.35
C ALA A 529 -9.44 15.54 8.21
N ASN A 530 -9.64 16.03 9.44
CA ASN A 530 -8.57 16.07 10.41
C ASN A 530 -8.20 14.64 10.86
N VAL A 531 -6.93 14.44 11.23
CA VAL A 531 -6.40 13.15 11.71
C VAL A 531 -6.46 13.06 13.23
N GLY A 532 -6.48 11.84 13.77
CA GLY A 532 -6.46 11.58 15.20
C GLY A 532 -7.81 11.07 15.75
N ARG A 533 -8.36 11.74 16.78
CA ARG A 533 -9.43 11.22 17.66
C ARG A 533 -10.84 11.20 17.06
N GLY A 534 -10.98 11.53 15.78
CA GLY A 534 -12.28 11.54 15.13
C GLY A 534 -12.80 10.12 14.88
N VAL A 535 -14.11 9.90 15.07
CA VAL A 535 -14.73 8.57 14.93
C VAL A 535 -15.46 8.36 13.60
N HIS A 536 -15.65 9.43 12.80
CA HIS A 536 -16.35 9.34 11.52
C HIS A 536 -15.48 8.73 10.42
N ARG A 537 -16.11 8.35 9.30
CA ARG A 537 -15.44 7.62 8.21
C ARG A 537 -14.23 8.35 7.63
N LEU A 538 -14.37 9.64 7.29
CA LEU A 538 -13.31 10.40 6.59
C LEU A 538 -12.07 10.61 7.46
N THR A 539 -12.24 10.94 8.75
CA THR A 539 -11.12 11.07 9.69
C THR A 539 -10.40 9.75 9.91
N ARG A 540 -11.10 8.60 9.92
CA ARG A 540 -10.46 7.27 9.98
C ARG A 540 -9.61 6.97 8.74
N ILE A 541 -10.11 7.31 7.55
CA ILE A 541 -9.37 7.13 6.28
C ILE A 541 -8.14 8.05 6.25
N ALA A 542 -8.32 9.35 6.54
CA ALA A 542 -7.25 10.33 6.56
C ALA A 542 -6.17 9.95 7.59
N THR A 543 -6.58 9.55 8.81
CA THR A 543 -5.64 9.12 9.87
C THR A 543 -4.83 7.92 9.41
N GLN A 544 -5.48 6.90 8.82
CA GLN A 544 -4.78 5.71 8.36
C GLN A 544 -3.81 6.01 7.22
N ARG A 545 -4.22 6.80 6.21
CA ARG A 545 -3.35 7.16 5.08
C ARG A 545 -2.18 8.04 5.50
N TYR A 546 -2.42 8.99 6.41
CA TYR A 546 -1.37 9.83 6.98
C TYR A 546 -0.37 9.01 7.82
N TRP A 547 -0.86 8.05 8.59
CA TRP A 547 -0.01 7.11 9.32
C TRP A 547 0.81 6.20 8.38
N HIS A 548 0.19 5.66 7.33
CA HIS A 548 0.93 4.88 6.31
C HIS A 548 1.99 5.72 5.60
N ALA A 549 1.77 7.02 5.40
CA ALA A 549 2.78 7.89 4.81
C ALA A 549 4.04 7.97 5.67
N HIS A 550 3.90 8.04 7.00
CA HIS A 550 5.03 7.94 7.93
C HIS A 550 5.76 6.60 7.78
N GLU A 551 5.03 5.49 7.71
CA GLU A 551 5.64 4.17 7.53
C GLU A 551 6.41 4.04 6.21
N LYS A 552 5.88 4.62 5.11
CA LYS A 552 6.55 4.64 3.81
C LYS A 552 7.84 5.43 3.86
N VAL A 553 7.79 6.64 4.44
CA VAL A 553 8.96 7.50 4.61
C VAL A 553 10.01 6.83 5.50
N ALA A 554 9.59 6.23 6.62
CA ALA A 554 10.49 5.49 7.51
C ALA A 554 11.20 4.34 6.77
N ARG A 555 10.44 3.54 5.99
CA ARG A 555 11.02 2.44 5.20
C ARG A 555 11.98 2.93 4.12
N PHE A 556 11.66 4.03 3.45
CA PHE A 556 12.48 4.60 2.38
C PHE A 556 13.90 4.92 2.85
N ILE A 557 14.04 5.32 4.11
CA ILE A 557 15.33 5.64 4.73
C ILE A 557 15.88 4.50 5.60
N GLY A 558 15.26 3.31 5.63
CA GLY A 558 15.63 2.20 6.52
C GLY A 558 15.51 2.50 8.02
N GLY A 559 14.59 3.40 8.39
CA GLY A 559 14.47 3.99 9.71
C GLY A 559 13.28 3.50 10.54
N GLU A 560 12.73 2.31 10.28
CA GLU A 560 11.51 1.83 10.95
C GLU A 560 11.65 1.64 12.47
N ALA A 561 12.88 1.52 12.97
CA ALA A 561 13.16 1.41 14.41
C ALA A 561 13.09 2.76 15.15
N GLY A 562 13.17 3.88 14.43
CA GLY A 562 13.14 5.24 15.00
C GLY A 562 11.77 5.89 14.95
N VAL A 563 11.73 7.19 15.27
CA VAL A 563 10.54 8.03 15.16
C VAL A 563 10.66 8.92 13.93
N THR A 564 9.74 8.76 12.98
CA THR A 564 9.64 9.63 11.80
C THR A 564 8.59 10.69 12.09
N VAL A 565 8.95 11.97 11.98
CA VAL A 565 8.09 13.13 12.25
C VAL A 565 7.98 13.96 10.98
N PHE A 566 6.76 14.31 10.58
CA PHE A 566 6.56 15.26 9.49
C PHE A 566 6.61 16.70 10.00
N THR A 567 7.42 17.50 9.33
CA THR A 567 7.65 18.92 9.61
C THR A 567 7.25 19.77 8.41
N LYS A 568 7.35 21.09 8.51
CA LYS A 568 7.06 21.97 7.37
C LYS A 568 8.12 21.89 6.27
N ASN A 569 9.36 21.61 6.64
CA ASN A 569 10.55 21.51 5.78
C ASN A 569 11.76 21.02 6.62
N ALA A 570 12.91 20.78 5.96
CA ALA A 570 14.14 20.40 6.67
C ALA A 570 14.59 21.45 7.71
N THR A 571 14.38 22.74 7.45
CA THR A 571 14.71 23.83 8.39
C THR A 571 13.95 23.68 9.71
N ASP A 572 12.65 23.37 9.64
CA ASP A 572 11.78 23.15 10.80
C ASP A 572 12.20 21.89 11.58
N ALA A 573 12.62 20.83 10.87
CA ALA A 573 13.21 19.62 11.47
C ALA A 573 14.51 19.91 12.25
N ILE A 574 15.44 20.66 11.65
CA ILE A 574 16.70 21.03 12.30
C ILE A 574 16.45 21.94 13.51
N ASN A 575 15.55 22.91 13.38
CA ASN A 575 15.18 23.77 14.51
C ASN A 575 14.51 22.99 15.64
N MET A 576 13.73 21.94 15.32
CA MET A 576 13.15 21.05 16.32
C MET A 576 14.24 20.35 17.14
N VAL A 577 15.34 19.92 16.51
CA VAL A 577 16.49 19.33 17.23
C VAL A 577 17.19 20.40 18.07
N ALA A 578 17.48 21.57 17.49
CA ALA A 578 18.17 22.66 18.19
C ALA A 578 17.42 23.13 19.45
N GLN A 579 16.09 23.19 19.39
CA GLN A 579 15.25 23.65 20.50
C GLN A 579 14.86 22.54 21.47
N GLY A 580 14.69 21.31 20.97
CA GLY A 580 14.22 20.16 21.75
C GLY A 580 15.33 19.41 22.49
N LEU A 581 16.59 19.56 22.08
CA LEU A 581 17.72 18.96 22.77
C LEU A 581 18.03 19.77 24.06
N SER A 582 18.27 19.06 25.15
CA SER A 582 18.70 19.71 26.41
C SER A 582 20.17 20.11 26.35
N TRP A 583 20.43 21.42 26.41
CA TRP A 583 21.76 22.02 26.42
C TRP A 583 22.22 22.39 27.83
N LYS A 584 23.51 22.21 28.11
CA LYS A 584 24.17 22.56 29.36
C LYS A 584 25.31 23.56 29.13
N PRO A 585 25.66 24.39 30.12
CA PRO A 585 26.86 25.22 30.04
C PRO A 585 28.09 24.37 29.74
N GLY A 586 28.86 24.77 28.73
CA GLY A 586 30.05 24.04 28.26
C GLY A 586 29.78 23.04 27.13
N ASP A 587 28.53 22.80 26.75
CA ASP A 587 28.21 22.01 25.56
C ASP A 587 28.73 22.72 24.30
N ARG A 588 29.19 21.91 23.34
CA ARG A 588 29.69 22.36 22.04
C ARG A 588 28.91 21.73 20.89
N VAL A 589 28.74 22.50 19.81
CA VAL A 589 28.27 22.02 18.51
C VAL A 589 29.43 22.09 17.52
N VAL A 590 29.68 21.00 16.79
CA VAL A 590 30.61 20.98 15.66
C VAL A 590 29.80 20.91 14.37
N THR A 591 30.09 21.82 13.44
CA THR A 591 29.45 21.88 12.13
C THR A 591 30.46 22.24 11.04
N THR A 592 30.02 22.43 9.80
CA THR A 592 30.92 22.62 8.65
C THR A 592 30.67 23.93 7.92
N ILE A 593 31.65 24.38 7.12
CA ILE A 593 31.46 25.51 6.21
C ILE A 593 30.53 25.17 5.04
N LEU A 594 30.28 23.87 4.78
CA LEU A 594 29.41 23.38 3.70
C LEU A 594 27.92 23.48 4.02
N GLU A 595 27.56 23.89 5.24
CA GLU A 595 26.17 23.91 5.66
C GLU A 595 25.34 24.95 4.90
N HIS A 596 24.15 24.52 4.50
CA HIS A 596 23.07 25.44 4.15
C HIS A 596 22.69 26.26 5.39
N HIS A 597 22.22 27.50 5.21
CA HIS A 597 21.83 28.40 6.31
C HIS A 597 20.87 27.74 7.32
N SER A 598 19.96 26.88 6.84
CA SER A 598 19.05 26.09 7.67
C SER A 598 19.75 25.16 8.67
N ASN A 599 20.93 24.65 8.33
CA ASN A 599 21.77 23.82 9.20
C ASN A 599 22.97 24.59 9.79
N PHE A 600 22.92 25.93 9.80
CA PHE A 600 23.97 26.77 10.38
C PHE A 600 23.41 27.75 11.42
N LEU A 601 22.38 28.51 11.03
CA LEU A 601 21.80 29.57 11.85
C LEU A 601 21.22 29.08 13.20
N PRO A 602 20.60 27.88 13.32
CA PRO A 602 20.13 27.39 14.61
C PRO A 602 21.26 27.23 15.63
N TRP A 603 22.42 26.74 15.18
CA TRP A 603 23.60 26.53 16.02
C TRP A 603 24.25 27.86 16.39
N TRP A 604 24.31 28.80 15.44
CA TRP A 604 24.76 30.17 15.70
C TRP A 604 23.87 30.88 16.75
N ALA A 605 22.56 30.65 16.73
CA ALA A 605 21.64 31.20 17.71
C ALA A 605 21.86 30.60 19.11
N LEU A 606 22.18 29.31 19.21
CA LEU A 606 22.60 28.67 20.47
C LEU A 606 23.96 29.18 20.95
N ALA A 607 24.85 29.56 20.04
CA ALA A 607 26.13 30.15 20.40
C ALA A 607 25.98 31.49 21.14
N LYS A 608 24.99 32.29 20.75
CA LYS A 608 24.59 33.49 21.51
C LYS A 608 24.03 33.20 22.90
N GLN A 609 23.66 31.96 23.18
CA GLN A 609 23.14 31.49 24.48
C GLN A 609 24.17 30.72 25.31
N GLY A 610 25.43 30.66 24.86
CA GLY A 610 26.54 30.08 25.62
C GLY A 610 26.92 28.64 25.25
N VAL A 611 26.36 28.07 24.17
CA VAL A 611 26.83 26.81 23.57
C VAL A 611 28.01 27.13 22.64
N ALA A 612 29.18 26.52 22.79
CA ALA A 612 30.27 26.84 21.86
C ALA A 612 30.00 26.23 20.46
N LEU A 613 30.44 26.91 19.40
CA LEU A 613 30.22 26.50 18.02
C LEU A 613 31.56 26.46 17.28
N ASP A 614 31.88 25.28 16.77
CA ASP A 614 33.06 25.03 15.95
C ASP A 614 32.62 24.82 14.50
N VAL A 615 33.28 25.50 13.56
CA VAL A 615 32.99 25.41 12.13
C VAL A 615 34.21 24.87 11.42
N VAL A 616 34.11 23.63 10.91
CA VAL A 616 35.18 22.93 10.20
C VAL A 616 35.17 23.31 8.72
N GLY A 617 36.35 23.60 8.18
CA GLY A 617 36.54 24.00 6.79
C GLY A 617 36.56 22.85 5.80
N ILE A 618 36.95 23.16 4.57
CA ILE A 618 37.19 22.21 3.49
C ILE A 618 38.66 22.26 3.05
N ASP A 619 39.12 21.18 2.41
CA ASP A 619 40.42 21.10 1.79
C ASP A 619 40.45 21.72 0.36
N ALA A 620 41.62 21.67 -0.27
CA ALA A 620 41.84 22.20 -1.62
C ALA A 620 41.09 21.44 -2.73
N ASP A 621 40.53 20.27 -2.44
CA ASP A 621 39.71 19.46 -3.35
C ASP A 621 38.21 19.57 -3.04
N TYR A 622 37.84 20.57 -2.21
CA TYR A 622 36.49 20.87 -1.76
C TYR A 622 35.86 19.81 -0.84
N ALA A 623 36.64 18.86 -0.34
CA ALA A 623 36.17 17.86 0.61
C ALA A 623 36.26 18.38 2.05
N LEU A 624 35.48 17.79 2.97
CA LEU A 624 35.55 18.12 4.38
C LEU A 624 36.96 17.84 4.94
N ASP A 625 37.55 18.80 5.65
CA ASP A 625 38.84 18.60 6.33
C ASP A 625 38.65 17.68 7.55
N LEU A 626 38.81 16.38 7.34
CA LEU A 626 38.66 15.36 8.37
C LEU A 626 39.69 15.50 9.50
N ALA A 627 40.89 16.01 9.23
CA ALA A 627 41.91 16.18 10.26
C ALA A 627 41.51 17.31 11.23
N ALA A 628 41.07 18.45 10.69
CA ALA A 628 40.51 19.53 11.51
C ALA A 628 39.22 19.11 12.23
N PHE A 629 38.42 18.25 11.61
CA PHE A 629 37.22 17.67 12.21
C PHE A 629 37.56 16.80 13.44
N GLU A 630 38.51 15.88 13.32
CA GLU A 630 39.01 15.05 14.43
C GLU A 630 39.60 15.89 15.56
N GLU A 631 40.38 16.93 15.24
CA GLU A 631 40.94 17.85 16.24
C GLU A 631 39.84 18.59 17.03
N SER A 632 38.80 19.07 16.35
CA SER A 632 37.67 19.74 17.00
C SER A 632 36.96 18.83 18.01
N LEU A 633 36.73 17.55 17.65
CA LEU A 633 36.15 16.53 18.53
C LEU A 633 37.06 16.18 19.71
N ALA A 634 38.37 16.09 19.49
CA ALA A 634 39.36 15.81 20.53
C ALA A 634 39.38 16.86 21.64
N GLY A 635 38.92 18.08 21.38
CA GLY A 635 38.75 19.13 22.40
C GLY A 635 37.70 18.82 23.48
N GLY A 636 36.85 17.80 23.30
CA GLY A 636 35.87 17.32 24.29
C GLY A 636 34.64 18.23 24.50
N GLY A 637 33.62 17.76 25.21
CA GLY A 637 32.39 18.52 25.48
C GLY A 637 31.46 18.71 24.27
N VAL A 638 31.70 17.96 23.19
CA VAL A 638 30.87 17.99 21.98
C VAL A 638 29.56 17.26 22.26
N ARG A 639 28.46 18.02 22.25
CA ARG A 639 27.12 17.49 22.50
C ARG A 639 26.45 17.03 21.20
N LEU A 640 26.68 17.78 20.12
CA LEU A 640 26.08 17.52 18.81
C LEU A 640 27.08 17.84 17.71
N VAL A 641 27.18 16.94 16.75
CA VAL A 641 27.76 17.16 15.44
C VAL A 641 26.61 17.34 14.45
N SER A 642 26.65 18.40 13.65
CA SER A 642 25.67 18.64 12.59
C SER A 642 26.35 18.84 11.24
N VAL A 643 26.07 17.95 10.28
CA VAL A 643 26.70 17.96 8.96
C VAL A 643 25.68 17.78 7.84
N THR A 644 25.89 18.45 6.71
CA THR A 644 25.20 18.10 5.47
C THR A 644 25.71 16.77 4.94
N HIS A 645 24.81 15.92 4.40
CA HIS A 645 25.22 14.71 3.69
C HIS A 645 25.78 15.04 2.30
N ALA A 646 25.25 16.07 1.65
CA ALA A 646 25.78 16.60 0.39
C ALA A 646 25.61 18.11 0.26
N SER A 647 26.65 18.80 -0.19
CA SER A 647 26.63 20.25 -0.39
C SER A 647 25.62 20.63 -1.48
N ASN A 648 24.77 21.62 -1.19
CA ASN A 648 23.85 22.19 -2.18
C ASN A 648 24.51 23.14 -3.18
N VAL A 649 25.82 23.37 -3.04
CA VAL A 649 26.63 24.25 -3.89
C VAL A 649 27.63 23.41 -4.68
N LEU A 650 28.49 22.67 -3.99
CA LEU A 650 29.60 21.93 -4.61
C LEU A 650 29.21 20.53 -5.06
N GLY A 651 28.03 20.04 -4.67
CA GLY A 651 27.57 18.68 -4.93
C GLY A 651 28.33 17.57 -4.21
N VAL A 652 29.42 17.89 -3.48
CA VAL A 652 30.25 16.91 -2.77
C VAL A 652 29.51 16.27 -1.60
N THR A 653 29.66 14.95 -1.45
CA THR A 653 29.12 14.19 -0.32
C THR A 653 30.12 14.14 0.84
N THR A 654 29.64 14.32 2.08
CA THR A 654 30.48 14.16 3.27
C THR A 654 30.58 12.68 3.67
N PRO A 655 31.70 12.23 4.29
CA PRO A 655 31.89 10.84 4.69
C PRO A 655 31.14 10.52 6.00
N VAL A 656 29.81 10.57 5.96
CA VAL A 656 28.94 10.41 7.14
C VAL A 656 29.23 9.15 7.96
N PRO A 657 29.48 7.95 7.38
CA PRO A 657 29.80 6.77 8.17
C PRO A 657 31.08 6.90 9.01
N GLU A 658 32.07 7.64 8.49
CA GLU A 658 33.32 7.94 9.22
C GLU A 658 33.07 8.98 10.30
N ILE A 659 32.32 10.04 10.00
CA ILE A 659 31.89 11.04 10.98
C ILE A 659 31.10 10.37 12.12
N ALA A 660 30.20 9.45 11.81
CA ALA A 660 29.43 8.70 12.81
C ALA A 660 30.29 7.79 13.68
N ARG A 661 31.40 7.26 13.15
CA ARG A 661 32.40 6.55 13.97
C ARG A 661 33.06 7.50 14.95
N LEU A 662 33.53 8.65 14.50
CA LEU A 662 34.17 9.66 15.35
C LEU A 662 33.19 10.20 16.41
N CYS A 663 31.94 10.47 16.06
CA CYS A 663 30.92 10.90 17.02
C CYS A 663 30.75 9.88 18.16
N ARG A 664 30.72 8.59 17.84
CA ARG A 664 30.62 7.50 18.85
C ARG A 664 31.85 7.39 19.74
N GLU A 665 33.03 7.64 19.21
CA GLU A 665 34.28 7.65 19.99
C GLU A 665 34.31 8.79 21.02
N HIS A 666 33.56 9.87 20.77
CA HIS A 666 33.49 11.07 21.61
C HIS A 666 32.15 11.26 22.33
N ASP A 667 31.25 10.27 22.32
CA ASP A 667 29.89 10.34 22.93
C ASP A 667 29.05 11.55 22.45
N ALA A 668 29.23 11.94 21.19
CA ALA A 668 28.51 13.03 20.55
C ALA A 668 27.33 12.50 19.71
N LEU A 669 26.21 13.23 19.73
CA LEU A 669 25.08 12.96 18.84
C LEU A 669 25.37 13.45 17.42
N LEU A 670 24.81 12.80 16.41
CA LEU A 670 24.98 13.17 14.99
C LEU A 670 23.65 13.54 14.33
N LEU A 671 23.55 14.78 13.84
CA LEU A 671 22.52 15.25 12.92
C LEU A 671 23.06 15.28 11.50
N VAL A 672 22.31 14.69 10.57
CA VAL A 672 22.61 14.70 9.14
C VAL A 672 21.51 15.48 8.40
N ASP A 673 21.90 16.53 7.68
CA ASP A 673 21.03 17.19 6.70
C ASP A 673 21.11 16.44 5.36
N GLY A 674 20.08 15.63 5.10
CA GLY A 674 19.92 14.85 3.88
C GLY A 674 19.11 15.56 2.78
N ALA A 675 18.80 16.85 2.91
CA ALA A 675 17.90 17.54 1.99
C ALA A 675 18.31 17.43 0.52
N GLN A 676 19.60 17.26 0.23
CA GLN A 676 20.11 17.06 -1.13
C GLN A 676 20.42 15.60 -1.47
N THR A 677 20.60 14.67 -0.54
CA THR A 677 20.93 13.28 -0.93
C THR A 677 19.69 12.43 -1.19
N LEU A 678 18.61 12.66 -0.45
CA LEU A 678 17.37 11.87 -0.56
C LEU A 678 16.73 11.87 -1.97
N PRO A 679 16.85 12.94 -2.79
CA PRO A 679 16.39 12.93 -4.18
C PRO A 679 17.29 12.15 -5.14
N HIS A 680 18.59 12.02 -4.82
CA HIS A 680 19.63 11.70 -5.81
C HIS A 680 20.29 10.32 -5.61
N MET A 681 20.20 9.73 -4.42
CA MET A 681 20.88 8.46 -4.11
C MET A 681 20.17 7.65 -3.02
N PRO A 682 20.39 6.33 -2.92
CA PRO A 682 19.88 5.55 -1.81
C PRO A 682 20.47 6.05 -0.48
N VAL A 683 19.63 6.18 0.53
CA VAL A 683 20.03 6.59 1.88
C VAL A 683 19.44 5.64 2.90
N ASN A 684 20.28 5.11 3.78
CA ASN A 684 19.88 4.23 4.87
C ASN A 684 20.45 4.75 6.20
N VAL A 685 19.58 5.08 7.16
CA VAL A 685 19.99 5.65 8.45
C VAL A 685 20.84 4.70 9.30
N ALA A 686 20.69 3.39 9.14
CA ALA A 686 21.53 2.41 9.82
C ALA A 686 22.96 2.40 9.26
N GLU A 687 23.11 2.60 7.96
CA GLU A 687 24.41 2.71 7.29
C GLU A 687 25.08 4.06 7.58
N LEU A 688 24.31 5.15 7.60
CA LEU A 688 24.80 6.47 8.01
C LEU A 688 25.23 6.49 9.48
N GLY A 689 24.54 5.74 10.34
CA GLY A 689 24.84 5.69 11.77
C GLY A 689 24.52 6.99 12.51
N CYS A 690 23.62 7.83 11.99
CA CYS A 690 23.22 9.10 12.60
C CYS A 690 22.12 8.96 13.68
N ASP A 691 21.98 9.97 14.53
CA ASP A 691 20.91 10.04 15.54
C ASP A 691 19.71 10.82 15.02
N PHE A 692 19.95 11.79 14.13
CA PHE A 692 18.93 12.57 13.46
C PHE A 692 19.20 12.62 11.94
N LEU A 693 18.15 12.45 11.14
CA LEU A 693 18.18 12.70 9.70
C LEU A 693 17.06 13.69 9.34
N CYS A 694 17.44 14.81 8.73
CA CYS A 694 16.52 15.86 8.32
C CYS A 694 16.46 15.96 6.79
N PHE A 695 15.28 16.10 6.19
CA PHE A 695 15.17 16.35 4.75
C PHE A 695 13.87 17.06 4.36
N ALA A 696 13.82 17.57 3.13
CA ALA A 696 12.72 18.35 2.59
C ALA A 696 11.99 17.62 1.46
N GLY A 697 10.66 17.52 1.54
CA GLY A 697 9.85 16.79 0.56
C GLY A 697 9.84 17.42 -0.84
N HIS A 698 9.85 18.75 -0.93
CA HIS A 698 9.80 19.48 -2.21
C HIS A 698 11.03 19.30 -3.10
N LYS A 699 12.13 18.77 -2.56
CA LYS A 699 13.33 18.42 -3.33
C LYS A 699 13.29 16.99 -3.85
N MET A 700 12.37 16.15 -3.36
CA MET A 700 12.25 14.73 -3.70
C MET A 700 10.88 14.44 -4.33
N PHE A 701 10.46 15.27 -5.29
CA PHE A 701 9.18 15.20 -6.01
C PHE A 701 7.92 15.36 -5.14
N GLY A 702 8.07 15.57 -3.84
CA GLY A 702 6.98 15.77 -2.90
C GLY A 702 6.43 17.20 -2.90
N PRO A 703 5.32 17.46 -2.19
CA PRO A 703 4.72 18.80 -2.14
C PRO A 703 5.56 19.80 -1.34
N MET A 704 5.41 21.08 -1.66
CA MET A 704 5.85 22.18 -0.78
C MET A 704 5.17 22.11 0.59
N GLY A 705 5.83 22.64 1.62
CA GLY A 705 5.33 22.59 3.00
C GLY A 705 5.35 21.18 3.60
N THR A 706 6.25 20.33 3.12
CA THR A 706 6.54 19.01 3.70
C THR A 706 8.04 18.85 3.95
N GLY A 707 8.37 18.34 5.13
CA GLY A 707 9.71 17.96 5.56
C GLY A 707 9.64 16.81 6.55
N VAL A 708 10.80 16.26 6.88
CA VAL A 708 10.90 15.10 7.75
C VAL A 708 12.05 15.29 8.72
N LEU A 709 11.79 14.97 9.99
CA LEU A 709 12.79 14.64 11.00
C LEU A 709 12.65 13.15 11.32
N TRP A 710 13.69 12.38 11.04
CA TRP A 710 13.84 11.06 11.62
C TRP A 710 14.78 11.15 12.83
N MET A 711 14.41 10.50 13.93
CA MET A 711 15.25 10.38 15.12
C MET A 711 15.35 8.91 15.52
N ARG A 712 16.57 8.45 15.81
CA ARG A 712 16.85 7.08 16.25
C ARG A 712 16.10 6.76 17.56
N GLU A 713 16.22 7.68 18.51
CA GLU A 713 15.56 7.62 19.81
C GLU A 713 14.79 8.93 20.05
N ALA A 714 13.72 8.86 20.85
CA ALA A 714 12.88 10.01 21.17
C ALA A 714 13.53 10.92 22.23
N LEU A 715 14.70 11.49 21.90
CA LEU A 715 15.58 12.26 22.79
C LEU A 715 15.17 13.73 22.98
N LEU A 716 14.25 14.22 22.16
CA LEU A 716 13.86 15.63 22.13
C LEU A 716 12.64 15.89 23.00
N GLU A 717 12.67 17.00 23.72
CA GLU A 717 11.48 17.63 24.28
C GLU A 717 10.73 18.39 23.16
N PRO A 718 9.41 18.21 22.97
CA PRO A 718 8.68 18.88 21.89
C PRO A 718 8.71 20.41 22.07
N PRO A 719 9.30 21.18 21.14
CA PRO A 719 9.45 22.62 21.30
C PRO A 719 8.14 23.38 21.06
N VAL A 720 7.21 22.80 20.32
CA VAL A 720 5.89 23.37 20.04
C VAL A 720 4.83 22.56 20.78
N LEU A 721 4.11 23.20 21.71
CA LEU A 721 3.06 22.57 22.50
C LEU A 721 1.67 22.95 21.99
N GLY A 722 0.76 21.98 21.88
CA GLY A 722 -0.60 22.24 21.42
C GLY A 722 -1.51 21.00 21.36
N GLY A 723 -2.69 21.17 20.75
CA GLY A 723 -3.57 20.04 20.42
C GLY A 723 -2.90 19.07 19.43
N GLY A 724 -3.38 17.82 19.35
CA GLY A 724 -2.79 16.80 18.47
C GLY A 724 -1.64 16.02 19.12
N MET A 725 -0.75 16.69 19.85
CA MET A 725 0.43 16.06 20.46
C MET A 725 0.24 15.46 21.85
N VAL A 726 -0.95 15.61 22.44
CA VAL A 726 -1.24 15.21 23.83
C VAL A 726 -2.11 13.93 23.86
N ALA A 727 -1.85 13.06 24.83
CA ALA A 727 -2.72 11.94 25.22
C ALA A 727 -3.81 12.40 26.21
N SER A 728 -3.46 13.24 27.19
CA SER A 728 -4.40 13.86 28.13
C SER A 728 -3.93 15.23 28.62
N VAL A 729 -4.86 16.11 28.97
CA VAL A 729 -4.58 17.45 29.52
C VAL A 729 -5.52 17.69 30.71
N THR A 730 -4.97 18.21 31.81
CA THR A 730 -5.69 18.73 32.98
C THR A 730 -5.21 20.14 33.30
N ALA A 731 -5.76 20.78 34.34
CA ALA A 731 -5.30 22.11 34.76
C ALA A 731 -3.89 22.08 35.38
N GLU A 732 -3.45 20.92 35.85
CA GLU A 732 -2.18 20.71 36.54
C GLU A 732 -1.05 20.24 35.61
N GLY A 733 -1.36 19.82 34.38
CA GLY A 733 -0.36 19.36 33.42
C GLY A 733 -0.92 18.58 32.23
N TYR A 734 -0.03 17.98 31.46
CA TYR A 734 -0.37 17.18 30.29
C TYR A 734 0.51 15.94 30.16
N VAL A 735 0.00 14.95 29.43
CA VAL A 735 0.74 13.75 29.04
C VAL A 735 0.89 13.79 27.52
N PRO A 736 2.12 13.76 26.97
CA PRO A 736 2.33 13.74 25.53
C PRO A 736 1.85 12.41 24.93
N ALA A 737 1.48 12.44 23.65
CA ALA A 737 1.20 11.24 22.86
C ALA A 737 2.48 10.42 22.63
N GLU A 738 2.31 9.23 22.06
CA GLU A 738 3.41 8.33 21.67
C GLU A 738 3.74 8.47 20.18
N GLY A 739 4.96 8.06 19.80
CA GLY A 739 5.43 8.10 18.41
C GLY A 739 5.48 9.51 17.82
N TYR A 740 5.25 9.60 16.51
CA TYR A 740 5.32 10.86 15.76
C TYR A 740 4.35 11.93 16.27
N GLN A 741 3.19 11.52 16.81
CA GLN A 741 2.16 12.43 17.30
C GLN A 741 2.69 13.35 18.40
N ARG A 742 3.63 12.88 19.22
CA ARG A 742 4.30 13.69 20.26
C ARG A 742 4.90 14.99 19.71
N TYR A 743 5.38 14.97 18.46
CA TYR A 743 6.17 16.04 17.86
C TYR A 743 5.39 16.87 16.83
N GLU A 744 4.16 16.47 16.51
CA GLU A 744 3.30 17.14 15.52
C GLU A 744 2.16 17.91 16.20
N ALA A 745 2.50 19.02 16.84
CA ALA A 745 1.51 19.88 17.47
C ALA A 745 0.67 20.64 16.42
N GLY A 746 -0.64 20.70 16.67
CA GLY A 746 -1.62 21.34 15.81
C GLY A 746 -2.24 20.40 14.77
N THR A 747 -2.96 20.97 13.81
CA THR A 747 -3.43 20.20 12.65
C THR A 747 -2.29 20.14 11.64
N PRO A 748 -1.77 18.95 11.29
CA PRO A 748 -0.64 18.85 10.38
C PRO A 748 -1.05 19.09 8.93
N ASN A 749 -0.06 19.21 8.03
CA ASN A 749 -0.28 19.19 6.59
C ASN A 749 -0.64 17.76 6.11
N VAL A 750 -1.87 17.33 6.37
CA VAL A 750 -2.34 15.95 6.13
C VAL A 750 -2.22 15.56 4.65
N GLY A 751 -2.76 16.39 3.76
CA GLY A 751 -2.71 16.15 2.31
C GLY A 751 -1.27 16.11 1.79
N GLY A 752 -0.45 17.07 2.23
CA GLY A 752 0.97 17.11 1.89
C GLY A 752 1.74 15.88 2.35
N GLY A 753 1.55 15.44 3.61
CA GLY A 753 2.20 14.24 4.13
C GLY A 753 1.79 12.96 3.39
N ILE A 754 0.51 12.83 3.02
CA ILE A 754 0.03 11.69 2.21
C ILE A 754 0.69 11.69 0.83
N ALA A 755 0.73 12.85 0.16
CA ALA A 755 1.36 12.99 -1.15
C ALA A 755 2.90 12.80 -1.08
N LEU A 756 3.56 13.21 0.00
CA LEU A 756 4.97 12.89 0.25
C LEU A 756 5.19 11.38 0.32
N GLY A 757 4.30 10.64 0.98
CA GLY A 757 4.34 9.18 0.99
C GLY A 757 4.19 8.56 -0.41
N VAL A 758 3.47 9.22 -1.34
CA VAL A 758 3.38 8.78 -2.74
C VAL A 758 4.64 9.14 -3.53
N ALA A 759 5.27 10.29 -3.25
CA ALA A 759 6.54 10.67 -3.87
C ALA A 759 7.65 9.66 -3.54
N VAL A 760 7.68 9.18 -2.30
CA VAL A 760 8.56 8.10 -1.85
C VAL A 760 8.30 6.79 -2.61
N ASP A 761 7.03 6.39 -2.76
CA ASP A 761 6.70 5.19 -3.54
C ASP A 761 7.12 5.33 -5.01
N TYR A 762 6.95 6.53 -5.58
CA TYR A 762 7.34 6.84 -6.95
C TYR A 762 8.85 6.71 -7.15
N LEU A 763 9.65 7.37 -6.30
CA LEU A 763 11.12 7.27 -6.31
C LEU A 763 11.59 5.82 -6.09
N SER A 764 10.95 5.09 -5.19
CA SER A 764 11.24 3.68 -4.95
C SER A 764 10.93 2.79 -6.17
N ALA A 765 9.87 3.11 -6.90
CA ALA A 765 9.47 2.38 -8.11
C ALA A 765 10.40 2.65 -9.30
N VAL A 766 10.89 3.88 -9.44
CA VAL A 766 11.93 4.23 -10.42
C VAL A 766 13.24 3.51 -10.06
N GLY A 767 13.58 3.51 -8.77
CA GLY A 767 14.77 2.86 -8.19
C GLY A 767 15.90 3.85 -7.98
N MET A 768 16.25 4.13 -6.72
CA MET A 768 17.24 5.15 -6.35
C MET A 768 18.65 4.89 -6.91
N GLU A 769 19.04 3.63 -7.07
CA GLU A 769 20.33 3.28 -7.67
C GLU A 769 20.40 3.65 -9.16
N ARG A 770 19.28 3.49 -9.89
CA ARG A 770 19.19 3.91 -11.30
C ARG A 770 19.27 5.43 -11.42
N ILE A 771 18.60 6.14 -10.51
CA ILE A 771 18.65 7.61 -10.44
C ILE A 771 20.08 8.07 -10.19
N HIS A 772 20.74 7.49 -9.18
CA HIS A 772 22.12 7.83 -8.82
C HIS A 772 23.09 7.68 -10.00
N GLN A 773 23.06 6.53 -10.67
CA GLN A 773 23.93 6.25 -11.82
C GLN A 773 23.66 7.17 -13.01
N HIS A 774 22.39 7.47 -13.27
CA HIS A 774 21.99 8.39 -14.34
C HIS A 774 22.51 9.80 -14.07
N GLU A 775 22.29 10.32 -12.86
CA GLU A 775 22.75 11.66 -12.49
C GLU A 775 24.28 11.74 -12.41
N GLU A 776 24.99 10.69 -11.98
CA GLU A 776 26.46 10.68 -11.98
C GLU A 776 27.00 10.88 -13.41
N ARG A 777 26.43 10.19 -14.40
CA ARG A 777 26.80 10.34 -15.81
C ARG A 777 26.56 11.77 -16.32
N LEU A 778 25.39 12.35 -16.03
CA LEU A 778 25.08 13.72 -16.43
C LEU A 778 26.02 14.74 -15.78
N THR A 779 26.31 14.55 -14.49
CA THR A 779 27.21 15.40 -13.72
C THR A 779 28.62 15.37 -14.29
N ALA A 780 29.14 14.17 -14.59
CA ALA A 780 30.45 14.02 -15.20
C ALA A 780 30.52 14.70 -16.57
N ARG A 781 29.47 14.55 -17.40
CA ARG A 781 29.37 15.20 -18.70
C ARG A 781 29.36 16.72 -18.59
N LEU A 782 28.56 17.27 -17.68
CA LEU A 782 28.45 18.72 -17.46
C LEU A 782 29.78 19.32 -16.98
N ILE A 783 30.42 18.69 -15.99
CA ILE A 783 31.72 19.15 -15.47
C ILE A 783 32.76 19.14 -16.58
N ALA A 784 32.84 18.06 -17.37
CA ALA A 784 33.79 17.97 -18.48
C ALA A 784 33.54 19.02 -19.56
N GLY A 785 32.27 19.25 -19.92
CA GLY A 785 31.87 20.24 -20.90
C GLY A 785 32.22 21.66 -20.47
N LEU A 786 31.80 22.06 -19.26
CA LEU A 786 32.06 23.39 -18.73
C LEU A 786 33.55 23.66 -18.48
N SER A 787 34.29 22.65 -18.00
CA SER A 787 35.74 22.78 -17.76
C SER A 787 36.56 22.89 -19.06
N GLY A 788 35.96 22.59 -20.21
CA GLY A 788 36.56 22.75 -21.53
C GLY A 788 36.42 24.15 -22.12
N ILE A 789 35.64 25.04 -21.48
CA ILE A 789 35.34 26.40 -21.98
C ILE A 789 36.32 27.39 -21.35
N ASP A 790 36.98 28.20 -22.19
CA ASP A 790 37.94 29.20 -21.71
C ASP A 790 37.25 30.31 -20.89
N GLY A 791 37.82 30.64 -19.74
CA GLY A 791 37.24 31.57 -18.76
C GLY A 791 35.98 31.09 -18.05
N VAL A 792 35.72 29.77 -18.01
CA VAL A 792 34.72 29.17 -17.11
C VAL A 792 35.44 28.43 -15.98
N THR A 793 35.07 28.73 -14.74
CA THR A 793 35.59 28.03 -13.55
C THR A 793 34.50 27.17 -12.94
N VAL A 794 34.73 25.87 -12.81
CA VAL A 794 33.80 24.90 -12.21
C VAL A 794 34.20 24.60 -10.76
N TYR A 795 33.24 24.71 -9.84
CA TYR A 795 33.41 24.42 -8.42
C TYR A 795 32.76 23.07 -8.10
N ALA A 796 33.53 22.00 -8.28
CA ALA A 796 33.09 20.64 -8.01
C ALA A 796 34.25 19.79 -7.45
N GLY A 797 33.95 18.86 -6.54
CA GLY A 797 34.94 17.93 -6.01
C GLY A 797 35.54 17.04 -7.10
N LYS A 798 36.85 16.77 -7.00
CA LYS A 798 37.61 16.00 -8.01
C LYS A 798 37.41 14.48 -7.93
N LYS A 799 36.92 13.98 -6.79
CA LYS A 799 36.73 12.54 -6.55
C LYS A 799 35.44 12.04 -7.22
N SER A 800 35.56 11.12 -8.18
CA SER A 800 34.40 10.45 -8.80
C SER A 800 33.64 9.60 -7.76
N GLY A 801 32.32 9.47 -7.92
CA GLY A 801 31.45 8.68 -7.03
C GLY A 801 31.15 9.30 -5.65
N ALA A 802 31.64 10.50 -5.35
CA ALA A 802 31.39 11.21 -4.08
C ALA A 802 30.64 12.54 -4.28
N ARG A 803 29.64 12.53 -5.18
CA ARG A 803 28.85 13.72 -5.52
C ARG A 803 27.43 13.39 -5.98
N ILE A 804 26.56 14.38 -5.84
CA ILE A 804 25.19 14.42 -6.38
C ILE A 804 25.13 15.25 -7.66
N GLY A 805 23.95 15.29 -8.30
CA GLY A 805 23.67 16.06 -9.51
C GLY A 805 23.64 17.58 -9.34
N VAL A 806 24.68 18.20 -8.77
CA VAL A 806 24.80 19.65 -8.54
C VAL A 806 26.17 20.14 -9.00
N VAL A 807 26.19 21.16 -9.85
CA VAL A 807 27.40 21.78 -10.38
C VAL A 807 27.29 23.30 -10.30
N SER A 808 28.21 23.93 -9.56
CA SER A 808 28.37 25.37 -9.50
C SER A 808 29.51 25.83 -10.41
N PHE A 809 29.37 26.99 -11.06
CA PHE A 809 30.39 27.58 -11.92
C PHE A 809 30.28 29.10 -11.98
N THR A 810 31.36 29.74 -12.44
CA THR A 810 31.43 31.17 -12.78
C THR A 810 31.98 31.35 -14.19
N ILE A 811 31.62 32.45 -14.82
CA ILE A 811 32.11 32.85 -16.14
C ILE A 811 32.87 34.17 -15.96
N ASP A 812 34.13 34.22 -16.40
CA ASP A 812 34.98 35.40 -16.25
C ASP A 812 34.33 36.62 -16.89
N GLY A 813 34.28 37.72 -16.14
CA GLY A 813 33.70 39.00 -16.60
C GLY A 813 32.17 39.05 -16.66
N VAL A 814 31.45 37.97 -16.33
CA VAL A 814 29.98 37.93 -16.35
C VAL A 814 29.45 37.69 -14.95
N HIS A 815 28.56 38.57 -14.48
CA HIS A 815 27.96 38.42 -13.16
C HIS A 815 27.03 37.18 -13.14
N PRO A 816 27.03 36.32 -12.09
CA PRO A 816 26.22 35.09 -12.08
C PRO A 816 24.72 35.31 -12.35
N GLN A 817 24.17 36.43 -11.88
CA GLN A 817 22.78 36.80 -12.15
C GLN A 817 22.52 37.10 -13.64
N GLU A 818 23.47 37.75 -14.32
CA GLU A 818 23.37 38.07 -15.74
C GLU A 818 23.49 36.79 -16.57
N ALA A 819 24.44 35.92 -16.22
CA ALA A 819 24.58 34.61 -16.87
C ALA A 819 23.31 33.75 -16.74
N ALA A 820 22.68 33.71 -15.56
CA ALA A 820 21.43 32.98 -15.37
C ALA A 820 20.27 33.61 -16.15
N GLN A 821 20.21 34.94 -16.28
CA GLN A 821 19.20 35.63 -17.08
C GLN A 821 19.37 35.34 -18.58
N MET A 822 20.59 35.40 -19.11
CA MET A 822 20.89 35.04 -20.51
C MET A 822 20.50 33.59 -20.81
N LEU A 823 20.81 32.65 -19.90
CA LEU A 823 20.42 31.25 -20.07
C LEU A 823 18.90 31.04 -20.11
N ASP A 824 18.14 31.79 -19.32
CA ASP A 824 16.67 31.75 -19.31
C ASP A 824 16.08 32.38 -20.59
N GLU A 825 16.51 33.60 -20.93
CA GLU A 825 15.96 34.39 -22.04
C GLU A 825 16.37 33.88 -23.42
N ASP A 826 17.63 33.47 -23.60
CA ASP A 826 18.18 33.14 -24.92
C ASP A 826 18.16 31.64 -25.23
N ALA A 827 18.16 30.78 -24.19
CA ALA A 827 18.25 29.33 -24.34
C ALA A 827 17.12 28.53 -23.68
N GLU A 828 16.19 29.19 -22.97
CA GLU A 828 15.11 28.54 -22.20
C GLU A 828 15.64 27.53 -21.14
N ILE A 829 16.83 27.81 -20.59
CA ILE A 829 17.53 26.98 -19.60
C ILE A 829 17.45 27.62 -18.21
N LEU A 830 16.66 27.01 -17.33
CA LEU A 830 16.40 27.51 -15.99
C LEU A 830 17.46 26.99 -15.02
N VAL A 831 18.38 27.87 -14.62
CA VAL A 831 19.40 27.65 -13.59
C VAL A 831 19.22 28.61 -12.42
N ARG A 832 20.04 28.47 -11.37
CA ARG A 832 20.04 29.37 -10.20
C ARG A 832 21.34 30.16 -10.12
N SER A 833 21.24 31.43 -9.76
CA SER A 833 22.38 32.29 -9.43
C SER A 833 22.38 32.72 -7.96
N GLY A 834 23.55 33.10 -7.44
CA GLY A 834 23.72 33.75 -6.13
C GLY A 834 24.47 32.88 -5.11
N HIS A 835 24.20 33.12 -3.82
CA HIS A 835 24.91 32.44 -2.72
C HIS A 835 24.31 31.10 -2.30
N HIS A 836 23.18 30.70 -2.89
CA HIS A 836 22.49 29.42 -2.62
C HIS A 836 22.24 29.13 -1.13
N CYS A 837 22.02 30.18 -0.32
CA CYS A 837 21.91 30.07 1.13
C CYS A 837 23.10 29.35 1.80
N CYS A 838 24.32 29.58 1.30
CA CYS A 838 25.58 29.02 1.81
C CYS A 838 26.68 30.10 1.78
N GLN A 839 26.37 31.28 2.30
CA GLN A 839 27.28 32.45 2.27
C GLN A 839 28.66 32.22 2.94
N PRO A 840 28.77 31.53 4.08
CA PRO A 840 30.10 31.26 4.67
C PRO A 840 31.03 30.50 3.71
N LEU A 841 30.50 29.56 2.93
CA LEU A 841 31.26 28.87 1.88
C LEU A 841 31.67 29.83 0.75
N MET A 842 30.76 30.71 0.32
CA MET A 842 31.06 31.69 -0.73
C MET A 842 32.17 32.65 -0.30
N GLU A 843 32.15 33.11 0.95
CA GLU A 843 33.23 33.92 1.52
C GLU A 843 34.54 33.15 1.58
N HIS A 844 34.51 31.89 2.04
CA HIS A 844 35.68 31.01 2.08
C HIS A 844 36.31 30.78 0.69
N LEU A 845 35.48 30.67 -0.35
CA LEU A 845 35.90 30.50 -1.74
C LEU A 845 36.25 31.83 -2.44
N ASN A 846 36.12 32.98 -1.76
CA ASN A 846 36.29 34.32 -2.32
C ASN A 846 35.35 34.63 -3.51
N LEU A 847 34.08 34.23 -3.39
CA LEU A 847 33.04 34.42 -4.41
C LEU A 847 31.94 35.38 -3.90
N PRO A 848 32.22 36.70 -3.81
CA PRO A 848 31.29 37.67 -3.21
C PRO A 848 29.96 37.78 -3.98
N GLU A 849 29.97 37.54 -5.30
CA GLU A 849 28.77 37.55 -6.15
C GLU A 849 28.08 36.18 -6.25
N GLY A 850 28.65 35.15 -5.63
CA GLY A 850 28.17 33.78 -5.68
C GLY A 850 28.50 33.06 -6.99
N THR A 851 27.64 32.10 -7.38
CA THR A 851 27.86 31.25 -8.56
C THR A 851 26.57 31.05 -9.35
N VAL A 852 26.70 30.63 -10.61
CA VAL A 852 25.63 29.93 -11.32
C VAL A 852 25.64 28.48 -10.85
N ARG A 853 24.47 27.88 -10.69
CA ARG A 853 24.30 26.49 -10.27
C ARG A 853 23.29 25.80 -11.17
N ALA A 854 23.76 24.78 -11.87
CA ALA A 854 22.94 23.81 -12.56
C ALA A 854 22.80 22.54 -11.70
N SER A 855 21.58 22.04 -11.58
CA SER A 855 21.24 20.91 -10.74
C SER A 855 20.24 20.00 -11.44
N MET A 856 20.63 18.75 -11.60
CA MET A 856 19.92 17.73 -12.36
C MET A 856 18.93 16.98 -11.47
N ALA A 857 18.00 16.28 -12.11
CA ALA A 857 17.12 15.32 -11.48
C ALA A 857 16.99 14.08 -12.36
N ALA A 858 16.28 13.07 -11.87
CA ALA A 858 16.01 11.82 -12.59
C ALA A 858 15.44 12.02 -14.01
N PHE A 859 14.73 13.13 -14.28
CA PHE A 859 14.13 13.42 -15.59
C PHE A 859 15.03 14.24 -16.52
N THR A 860 16.19 14.72 -16.06
CA THR A 860 17.14 15.49 -16.89
C THR A 860 17.78 14.59 -17.94
N THR A 861 17.99 15.10 -19.14
CA THR A 861 18.53 14.35 -20.30
C THR A 861 19.96 14.78 -20.64
N GLU A 862 20.69 13.94 -21.39
CA GLU A 862 22.02 14.32 -21.90
C GLU A 862 21.95 15.51 -22.87
N HIS A 863 20.88 15.59 -23.65
CA HIS A 863 20.67 16.67 -24.61
C HIS A 863 20.54 18.04 -23.92
N GLU A 864 19.81 18.09 -22.81
CA GLU A 864 19.69 19.30 -21.99
C GLU A 864 21.04 19.74 -21.40
N ILE A 865 21.91 18.78 -21.04
CA ILE A 865 23.29 19.09 -20.61
C ILE A 865 24.12 19.65 -21.75
N ASP A 866 24.02 19.09 -22.95
CA ASP A 866 24.74 19.59 -24.14
C ASP A 866 24.32 21.00 -24.52
N LEU A 867 23.02 21.30 -24.46
CA LEU A 867 22.49 22.64 -24.71
C LEU A 867 22.99 23.66 -23.68
N LEU A 868 23.04 23.29 -22.39
CA LEU A 868 23.62 24.15 -21.36
C LEU A 868 25.11 24.45 -21.63
N VAL A 869 25.90 23.43 -21.96
CA VAL A 869 27.33 23.62 -22.26
C VAL A 869 27.52 24.53 -23.47
N ALA A 870 26.73 24.34 -24.53
CA ALA A 870 26.78 25.19 -25.72
C ALA A 870 26.39 26.65 -25.42
N ALA A 871 25.33 26.86 -24.66
CA ALA A 871 24.88 28.21 -24.28
C ALA A 871 25.91 28.93 -23.39
N VAL A 872 26.54 28.21 -22.45
CA VAL A 872 27.61 28.78 -21.62
C VAL A 872 28.85 29.12 -22.46
N ASP A 873 29.22 28.29 -23.45
CA ASP A 873 30.33 28.58 -24.38
C ASP A 873 30.04 29.84 -25.21
N GLU A 874 28.81 30.04 -25.66
CA GLU A 874 28.39 31.27 -26.37
C GLU A 874 28.49 32.50 -25.47
N ILE A 875 27.96 32.45 -24.25
CA ILE A 875 28.08 33.54 -23.25
C ILE A 875 29.56 33.84 -22.96
N SER A 876 30.40 32.81 -22.89
CA SER A 876 31.85 32.95 -22.65
C SER A 876 32.59 33.67 -23.78
N ARG A 877 32.10 33.57 -25.02
CA ARG A 877 32.70 34.17 -26.22
C ARG A 877 32.14 35.55 -26.54
N GLY A 878 30.95 35.87 -26.06
CA GLY A 878 30.31 37.19 -26.18
C GLY A 878 30.90 38.28 -25.26
N ARG A 879 31.97 37.97 -24.53
CA ARG A 879 32.74 38.87 -23.66
C ARG A 879 33.42 40.02 -24.41
#